data_AF-A0A246S027-F1
#
_entry.id   AF-A0A246S027-F1
#
_cell.length_a   1.000
_cell.length_b   1.000
_cell.length_c   1.000
_cell.angle_alpha   90.00
_cell.angle_beta   90.00
_cell.angle_gamma   90.00
#
_symmetry.space_group_name_H-M   'P 1'
#
loop_
_entity.id
_entity.type
_entity.pdbx_description
1 polymer ?
#
loop_
_entity_poly.entity_id
_entity_poly.type
_entity_poly.pdbx_seq_one_letter_code
_entity_poly.pdbx_strand_id
1 'polypeptide(L)'
;MALSDTQIQQLYTAYLGRPVDREGLEYWQEQDVSESELRANLANDNQPEYVELYGDRTREELVTAIYQNMFGREPEEAGLEYWVDGDGSSVPASELQQLFINAASTEDRAAFDDQVASDLADIEEPTEPSNPGETFVLTEGRDVVTGTDADDEFVGLVGQNQNGAVSNALSTGDILDGGAGRDKIEASLINDQRVEADGVGTLYVAPRTTNVEETHIEALGGVTLDAGRMDSVEEFWTDNSDREGLFIDDVRLGSKLSVTKDITFGMRSVDTESSLRAAFDTNSLTSEGPQQSNSQLMVRVADVTTATPETPLANVELTIGFSVDGENYVLEDVRSTDGTYAGLQEAVKAQLDELGLNGYSVELANPYNQVTVAGNTVNLPFTAQEILVTDPEGNAFSNVSFDYNSVESVDDEFLVAGTAQPVEPDVSTTLIETNLILDNAGRGSTAGDAIIGGMSNSQQSIEKLNLEVDRSSKVSDVLSAHGMFGLGALDQEALVAFEQIEVTSGAAQGDLSIENVGNVYNFDATAFEGQNLSVAGQAGLEAGNPLENGDWAPNAENKAHVYNTGASNDTITVDYSLDKAAEFNGFSLGINTGAGNDTVHTTAFNTMGNNIPNQQDLQQNVVVNTGAGDDVVWTEGAGGVLISTGAGNDTIYSDNSGLSQQNSDFGATWLVNTQNTAFEDLRGNAAGLSSGQATPAGNDIPAVLYGAQLTVTLAGASLGGAVTSAAADSFDNGFEGIINLNDILGDRVFGDQRDINAAIAQVVNNHKVLSKLLVAENGPDNSLVIRSQVDGQFEADDLQITLSPAGVSGMSDSAKGRLESAIREESNDSNFDGTDANLQAVLNGSTSAAHGINGIGTGGGVQADSVNFGGALTGTASTADNTGNEINAGVGSDVIVLSTNGESNETIVFEEDFGRNTVVNFDADSASTGADILDFTAYLGNEQFQGGSTSTESRDTFVTTGVNGGATVTANNVITINSFAAQDGETWGGLTADNLLAAIQNGNSSDYANIGDGTLDVAANVAGLVGNTVKSVVMIENDNNAGEYKVFELTGSGVNDANTANEFTDASLVGIVDFGNEIDASAVNLA
;
A
#
# COMPACT_ATOMS: atom_id res chain seq x y z
N MET A 1 -12.69 -14.64 46.43
CA MET A 1 -11.46 -15.45 46.44
C MET A 1 -10.87 -15.10 45.11
N ALA A 2 -9.72 -14.44 45.10
CA ALA A 2 -9.09 -13.97 43.88
C ALA A 2 -8.95 -15.13 42.89
N LEU A 3 -9.16 -14.84 41.61
CA LEU A 3 -8.95 -15.79 40.53
C LEU A 3 -7.45 -16.14 40.47
N SER A 4 -7.13 -17.41 40.24
CA SER A 4 -5.74 -17.81 39.96
C SER A 4 -5.34 -17.45 38.54
N ASP A 5 -4.04 -17.42 38.28
CA ASP A 5 -3.38 -17.16 36.98
C ASP A 5 -4.00 -18.03 35.90
N THR A 6 -4.11 -19.33 36.17
CA THR A 6 -4.77 -20.28 35.27
C THR A 6 -6.23 -19.95 35.00
N GLN A 7 -6.96 -19.41 35.97
CA GLN A 7 -8.37 -19.05 35.77
C GLN A 7 -8.49 -17.76 34.94
N ILE A 8 -7.57 -16.81 35.12
CA ILE A 8 -7.52 -15.58 34.34
C ILE A 8 -7.15 -15.94 32.88
N GLN A 9 -6.10 -16.73 32.68
CA GLN A 9 -5.69 -17.18 31.34
C GLN A 9 -6.80 -17.98 30.65
N GLN A 10 -7.45 -18.93 31.33
CA GLN A 10 -8.57 -19.68 30.75
C GLN A 10 -9.68 -18.78 30.21
N LEU A 11 -9.96 -17.65 30.88
CA LEU A 11 -10.95 -16.71 30.42
C LEU A 11 -10.44 -15.87 29.24
N TYR A 12 -9.18 -15.47 29.24
CA TYR A 12 -8.56 -14.75 28.11
C TYR A 12 -8.52 -15.60 26.85
N THR A 13 -8.00 -16.84 26.91
CA THR A 13 -7.99 -17.75 25.77
C THR A 13 -9.41 -18.00 25.27
N ALA A 14 -10.39 -18.25 26.16
CA ALA A 14 -11.74 -18.58 25.72
C ALA A 14 -12.53 -17.38 25.15
N TYR A 15 -12.35 -16.17 25.68
CA TYR A 15 -13.14 -15.00 25.30
C TYR A 15 -12.44 -14.09 24.29
N LEU A 16 -11.11 -14.02 24.29
CA LEU A 16 -10.33 -13.14 23.42
C LEU A 16 -9.37 -13.88 22.50
N GLY A 17 -9.25 -15.21 22.62
CA GLY A 17 -8.43 -16.03 21.72
C GLY A 17 -6.92 -15.79 21.81
N ARG A 18 -6.46 -15.13 22.88
CA ARG A 18 -5.05 -14.75 23.07
C ARG A 18 -4.57 -14.96 24.51
N PRO A 19 -3.25 -15.04 24.74
CA PRO A 19 -2.65 -14.98 26.08
C PRO A 19 -3.00 -13.66 26.82
N VAL A 20 -3.07 -13.71 28.15
CA VAL A 20 -3.09 -12.49 28.97
C VAL A 20 -1.66 -11.98 29.12
N ASP A 21 -1.44 -10.68 28.95
CA ASP A 21 -0.13 -10.08 29.20
C ASP A 21 0.19 -9.99 30.71
N ARG A 22 1.47 -9.80 31.05
CA ARG A 22 1.95 -9.76 32.45
C ARG A 22 1.22 -8.72 33.28
N GLU A 23 1.08 -7.51 32.76
CA GLU A 23 0.44 -6.38 33.45
C GLU A 23 -1.05 -6.64 33.68
N GLY A 24 -1.74 -7.24 32.71
CA GLY A 24 -3.13 -7.65 32.77
C GLY A 24 -3.38 -8.74 33.82
N LEU A 25 -2.49 -9.73 33.90
CA LEU A 25 -2.58 -10.80 34.90
C LEU A 25 -2.45 -10.24 36.32
N GLU A 26 -1.46 -9.38 36.55
CA GLU A 26 -1.25 -8.69 37.83
C GLU A 26 -2.46 -7.80 38.18
N TYR A 27 -2.95 -7.03 37.21
CA TYR A 27 -4.12 -6.17 37.38
C TYR A 27 -5.34 -6.96 37.88
N TRP A 28 -5.69 -8.07 37.21
CA TRP A 28 -6.89 -8.84 37.58
C TRP A 28 -6.78 -9.53 38.93
N GLN A 29 -5.57 -9.95 39.32
CA GLN A 29 -5.31 -10.47 40.67
C GLN A 29 -5.49 -9.37 41.73
N GLU A 30 -5.05 -8.14 41.46
CA GLU A 30 -5.18 -7.01 42.38
C GLU A 30 -6.63 -6.54 42.55
N GLN A 31 -7.45 -6.59 41.49
CA GLN A 31 -8.84 -6.14 41.56
C GLN A 31 -9.75 -7.06 42.41
N ASP A 32 -9.32 -8.30 42.73
CA ASP A 32 -10.10 -9.32 43.48
C ASP A 32 -11.55 -9.49 42.96
N VAL A 33 -11.70 -9.41 41.63
CA VAL A 33 -13.00 -9.57 40.96
C VAL A 33 -13.43 -11.05 40.90
N SER A 34 -14.73 -11.27 40.78
CA SER A 34 -15.26 -12.60 40.50
C SER A 34 -15.10 -12.99 39.02
N GLU A 35 -15.11 -14.30 38.74
CA GLU A 35 -15.09 -14.85 37.37
C GLU A 35 -16.17 -14.23 36.48
N SER A 36 -17.35 -13.96 37.05
CA SER A 36 -18.46 -13.35 36.33
C SER A 36 -18.22 -11.88 35.99
N GLU A 37 -17.48 -11.16 36.81
CA GLU A 37 -17.13 -9.76 36.57
C GLU A 37 -16.01 -9.66 35.54
N LEU A 38 -15.00 -10.54 35.59
CA LEU A 38 -13.98 -10.62 34.55
C LEU A 38 -14.60 -10.95 33.19
N ARG A 39 -15.45 -11.98 33.11
CA ARG A 39 -16.15 -12.30 31.86
C ARG A 39 -16.97 -11.15 31.31
N ALA A 40 -17.64 -10.36 32.16
CA ALA A 40 -18.39 -9.19 31.68
C ALA A 40 -17.47 -8.10 31.11
N ASN A 41 -16.22 -8.01 31.58
CA ASN A 41 -15.21 -7.11 31.02
C ASN A 41 -14.59 -7.64 29.73
N LEU A 42 -14.51 -8.96 29.53
CA LEU A 42 -13.98 -9.56 28.29
C LEU A 42 -15.07 -9.70 27.20
N ALA A 43 -16.30 -10.02 27.58
CA ALA A 43 -17.42 -10.30 26.69
C ALA A 43 -18.37 -9.09 26.55
N ASN A 44 -17.90 -8.01 25.94
CA ASN A 44 -18.73 -6.84 25.66
C ASN A 44 -18.39 -6.16 24.33
N ASP A 45 -19.34 -5.39 23.81
CA ASP A 45 -19.26 -4.73 22.50
C ASP A 45 -18.15 -3.66 22.40
N ASN A 46 -17.50 -3.28 23.50
CA ASN A 46 -16.34 -2.39 23.52
C ASN A 46 -15.00 -3.16 23.56
N GLN A 47 -15.00 -4.48 23.40
CA GLN A 47 -13.80 -5.30 23.24
C GLN A 47 -13.75 -5.77 21.77
N PRO A 48 -13.00 -5.08 20.89
CA PRO A 48 -12.95 -5.39 19.46
C PRO A 48 -12.63 -6.87 19.18
N GLU A 49 -11.71 -7.46 19.93
CA GLU A 49 -11.27 -8.85 19.76
C GLU A 49 -12.40 -9.85 20.06
N TYR A 50 -13.24 -9.56 21.07
CA TYR A 50 -14.42 -10.37 21.36
C TYR A 50 -15.47 -10.25 20.25
N VAL A 51 -15.66 -9.04 19.71
CA VAL A 51 -16.61 -8.78 18.60
C VAL A 51 -16.14 -9.46 17.32
N GLU A 52 -14.85 -9.44 17.02
CA GLU A 52 -14.26 -10.09 15.86
C GLU A 52 -14.40 -11.62 15.93
N LEU A 53 -14.05 -12.21 17.08
CA LEU A 53 -14.15 -13.64 17.28
C LEU A 53 -15.60 -14.13 17.33
N TYR A 54 -16.51 -13.38 17.96
CA TYR A 54 -17.82 -13.92 18.35
C TYR A 54 -19.04 -13.04 18.06
N GLY A 55 -18.91 -11.86 17.43
CA GLY A 55 -19.92 -10.81 17.28
C GLY A 55 -21.26 -11.22 16.65
N ASP A 56 -21.69 -10.60 15.55
CA ASP A 56 -23.00 -10.86 14.92
C ASP A 56 -23.07 -12.22 14.17
N ARG A 57 -22.30 -13.23 14.62
CA ARG A 57 -22.26 -14.58 14.06
C ARG A 57 -23.58 -15.31 14.26
N THR A 58 -23.98 -16.09 13.26
CA THR A 58 -25.08 -17.05 13.40
C THR A 58 -24.74 -18.11 14.45
N ARG A 59 -25.74 -18.84 14.95
CA ARG A 59 -25.51 -19.87 15.99
C ARG A 59 -24.50 -20.94 15.54
N GLU A 60 -24.55 -21.33 14.27
CA GLU A 60 -23.63 -22.31 13.69
C GLU A 60 -22.21 -21.73 13.64
N GLU A 61 -22.04 -20.54 13.08
CA GLU A 61 -20.74 -19.85 13.01
C GLU A 61 -20.13 -19.57 14.39
N LEU A 62 -20.97 -19.20 15.38
CA LEU A 62 -20.53 -18.97 16.76
C LEU A 62 -20.00 -20.27 17.39
N VAL A 63 -20.72 -21.38 17.23
CA VAL A 63 -20.29 -22.67 17.79
C VAL A 63 -18.99 -23.12 17.13
N THR A 64 -18.89 -23.01 15.80
CA THR A 64 -17.67 -23.32 15.07
C THR A 64 -16.49 -22.46 15.52
N ALA A 65 -16.69 -21.14 15.66
CA ALA A 65 -15.65 -20.23 16.15
C ALA A 65 -15.16 -20.60 17.56
N ILE A 66 -16.06 -21.01 18.47
CA ILE A 66 -15.68 -21.45 19.82
C ILE A 66 -14.86 -22.74 19.78
N TYR A 67 -15.23 -23.71 18.93
CA TYR A 67 -14.47 -24.95 18.77
C TYR A 67 -13.06 -24.69 18.20
N GLN A 68 -12.97 -23.82 17.20
CA GLN A 68 -11.71 -23.43 16.60
C GLN A 68 -10.81 -22.71 17.61
N ASN A 69 -11.37 -21.72 18.31
CA ASN A 69 -10.61 -20.89 19.26
C ASN A 69 -10.17 -21.66 20.52
N MET A 70 -11.04 -22.49 21.09
CA MET A 70 -10.73 -23.17 22.37
C MET A 70 -10.04 -24.52 22.19
N PHE A 71 -10.27 -25.22 21.07
CA PHE A 71 -9.80 -26.60 20.90
C PHE A 71 -8.97 -26.81 19.63
N GLY A 72 -8.77 -25.78 18.80
CA GLY A 72 -7.94 -25.86 17.58
C GLY A 72 -8.50 -26.79 16.50
N ARG A 73 -9.82 -27.04 16.50
CA ARG A 73 -10.47 -27.98 15.56
C ARG A 73 -11.92 -27.61 15.29
N GLU A 74 -12.46 -28.09 14.18
CA GLU A 74 -13.88 -28.02 13.84
C GLU A 74 -14.76 -28.92 14.75
N PRO A 75 -16.03 -28.55 15.01
CA PRO A 75 -16.99 -29.41 15.70
C PRO A 75 -17.31 -30.67 14.88
N GLU A 76 -17.52 -31.79 15.57
CA GLU A 76 -18.08 -32.98 14.92
C GLU A 76 -19.55 -32.73 14.54
N GLU A 77 -20.02 -33.34 13.44
CA GLU A 77 -21.38 -33.17 12.91
C GLU A 77 -22.47 -33.35 13.99
N ALA A 78 -22.33 -34.36 14.86
CA ALA A 78 -23.28 -34.60 15.95
C ALA A 78 -23.19 -33.57 17.10
N GLY A 79 -22.00 -32.99 17.31
CA GLY A 79 -21.78 -31.92 18.28
C GLY A 79 -22.36 -30.59 17.80
N LEU A 80 -22.14 -30.25 16.53
CA LEU A 80 -22.71 -29.06 15.89
C LEU A 80 -24.24 -29.10 15.91
N GLU A 81 -24.84 -30.23 15.51
CA GLU A 81 -26.30 -30.46 15.57
C GLU A 81 -26.85 -30.25 16.99
N TYR A 82 -26.15 -30.72 18.03
CA TYR A 82 -26.58 -30.56 19.41
C TYR A 82 -26.65 -29.09 19.85
N TRP A 83 -25.69 -28.27 19.42
CA TRP A 83 -25.59 -26.86 19.80
C TRP A 83 -26.46 -25.93 18.94
N VAL A 84 -26.69 -26.28 17.68
CA VAL A 84 -27.49 -25.48 16.74
C VAL A 84 -28.97 -25.80 16.87
N ASP A 85 -29.36 -27.07 16.82
CA ASP A 85 -30.76 -27.51 16.74
C ASP A 85 -31.21 -28.42 17.91
N GLY A 86 -30.26 -28.95 18.68
CA GLY A 86 -30.51 -29.82 19.83
C GLY A 86 -30.82 -29.08 21.15
N ASP A 87 -30.64 -29.77 22.27
CA ASP A 87 -30.90 -29.20 23.61
C ASP A 87 -29.96 -28.01 23.94
N GLY A 88 -28.79 -27.94 23.29
CA GLY A 88 -27.83 -26.85 23.43
C GLY A 88 -28.26 -25.52 22.78
N SER A 89 -29.22 -25.54 21.85
CA SER A 89 -29.73 -24.35 21.14
C SER A 89 -30.33 -23.28 22.07
N SER A 90 -30.78 -23.70 23.26
CA SER A 90 -31.40 -22.82 24.25
C SER A 90 -30.40 -22.07 25.16
N VAL A 91 -29.11 -22.35 25.05
CA VAL A 91 -28.05 -21.69 25.82
C VAL A 91 -27.82 -20.27 25.28
N PRO A 92 -27.84 -19.22 26.12
CA PRO A 92 -27.49 -17.86 25.69
C PRO A 92 -26.06 -17.80 25.14
N ALA A 93 -25.84 -17.03 24.08
CA ALA A 93 -24.52 -16.90 23.46
C ALA A 93 -23.42 -16.50 24.47
N SER A 94 -23.74 -15.57 25.37
CA SER A 94 -22.84 -15.08 26.42
C SER A 94 -22.43 -16.13 27.48
N GLU A 95 -23.09 -17.29 27.53
CA GLU A 95 -22.79 -18.37 28.46
C GLU A 95 -22.12 -19.59 27.80
N LEU A 96 -22.01 -19.60 26.46
CA LEU A 96 -21.50 -20.76 25.72
C LEU A 96 -20.04 -21.06 26.04
N GLN A 97 -19.14 -20.07 25.94
CA GLN A 97 -17.71 -20.26 26.19
C GLN A 97 -17.47 -20.79 27.61
N GLN A 98 -18.16 -20.26 28.62
CA GLN A 98 -18.06 -20.77 29.99
C GLN A 98 -18.55 -22.22 30.11
N LEU A 99 -19.60 -22.61 29.39
CA LEU A 99 -20.05 -23.99 29.37
C LEU A 99 -19.04 -24.90 28.67
N PHE A 100 -18.38 -24.44 27.62
CA PHE A 100 -17.29 -25.17 26.96
C PHE A 100 -16.09 -25.33 27.91
N ILE A 101 -15.72 -24.27 28.64
CA ILE A 101 -14.71 -24.33 29.71
C ILE A 101 -15.09 -25.31 30.82
N ASN A 102 -16.36 -25.66 31.03
CA ASN A 102 -16.75 -26.59 32.11
C ASN A 102 -17.11 -28.00 31.63
N ALA A 103 -17.56 -28.15 30.40
CA ALA A 103 -18.16 -29.37 29.86
C ALA A 103 -17.41 -29.95 28.66
N ALA A 104 -16.23 -29.42 28.31
CA ALA A 104 -15.34 -29.99 27.30
C ALA A 104 -15.14 -31.51 27.51
N SER A 105 -15.03 -32.24 26.39
CA SER A 105 -14.68 -33.66 26.41
C SER A 105 -13.28 -33.85 27.01
N THR A 106 -12.88 -35.10 27.31
CA THR A 106 -11.53 -35.34 27.87
C THR A 106 -10.41 -34.93 26.90
N GLU A 107 -10.63 -35.07 25.61
CA GLU A 107 -9.68 -34.68 24.56
C GLU A 107 -9.63 -33.16 24.40
N ASP A 108 -10.80 -32.52 24.29
CA ASP A 108 -10.91 -31.05 24.18
C ASP A 108 -10.40 -30.33 25.43
N ARG A 109 -10.63 -30.92 26.61
CA ARG A 109 -10.06 -30.43 27.86
C ARG A 109 -8.54 -30.45 27.82
N ALA A 110 -7.94 -31.54 27.33
CA ALA A 110 -6.49 -31.66 27.26
C ALA A 110 -5.92 -30.62 26.30
N ALA A 111 -6.51 -30.47 25.10
CA ALA A 111 -6.08 -29.46 24.14
C ALA A 111 -6.19 -28.03 24.70
N PHE A 112 -7.31 -27.69 25.34
CA PHE A 112 -7.51 -26.38 25.96
C PHE A 112 -6.57 -26.13 27.16
N ASP A 113 -6.39 -27.13 28.02
CA ASP A 113 -5.49 -27.00 29.18
C ASP A 113 -4.01 -26.94 28.72
N ASP A 114 -3.62 -27.63 27.65
CA ASP A 114 -2.28 -27.56 27.06
C ASP A 114 -2.03 -26.17 26.43
N GLN A 115 -3.02 -25.60 25.71
CA GLN A 115 -2.94 -24.23 25.20
C GLN A 115 -2.82 -23.22 26.33
N VAL A 116 -3.68 -23.31 27.35
CA VAL A 116 -3.62 -22.44 28.53
C VAL A 116 -2.29 -22.56 29.27
N ALA A 117 -1.71 -23.77 29.33
CA ALA A 117 -0.42 -24.00 29.96
C ALA A 117 0.75 -23.44 29.13
N SER A 118 0.66 -23.51 27.80
CA SER A 118 1.61 -22.83 26.89
C SER A 118 1.50 -21.32 27.05
N ASP A 119 0.29 -20.77 26.92
CA ASP A 119 0.00 -19.35 27.07
C ASP A 119 0.54 -18.81 28.41
N LEU A 120 0.33 -19.55 29.51
CA LEU A 120 0.87 -19.20 30.85
C LEU A 120 2.39 -19.29 30.94
N ALA A 121 3.01 -20.21 30.20
CA ALA A 121 4.46 -20.34 30.14
C ALA A 121 5.11 -19.22 29.30
N ASP A 122 4.35 -18.67 28.35
CA ASP A 122 4.77 -17.64 27.41
C ASP A 122 4.46 -16.21 27.89
N ILE A 123 3.77 -16.03 29.03
CA ILE A 123 3.60 -14.71 29.66
C ILE A 123 4.97 -14.22 30.13
N GLU A 124 5.59 -13.32 29.35
CA GLU A 124 6.92 -12.77 29.58
C GLU A 124 7.22 -12.57 31.08
N GLU A 125 8.07 -13.43 31.63
CA GLU A 125 9.12 -12.94 32.51
C GLU A 125 10.26 -12.49 31.60
N PRO A 126 10.96 -11.40 31.93
CA PRO A 126 12.23 -11.09 31.27
C PRO A 126 13.03 -12.38 31.26
N THR A 127 13.58 -12.76 30.10
CA THR A 127 14.26 -14.04 29.90
C THR A 127 15.25 -14.29 31.03
N GLU A 128 14.84 -15.08 32.02
CA GLU A 128 15.75 -15.49 33.07
C GLU A 128 16.78 -16.38 32.39
N PRO A 129 18.08 -16.07 32.55
CA PRO A 129 19.14 -16.81 31.90
C PRO A 129 18.98 -18.32 32.07
N SER A 130 19.29 -19.07 31.01
CA SER A 130 19.16 -20.54 31.01
C SER A 130 20.01 -21.22 32.11
N ASN A 131 20.96 -20.46 32.69
CA ASN A 131 21.68 -20.76 33.91
C ASN A 131 22.05 -19.44 34.64
N PRO A 132 21.27 -18.93 35.61
CA PRO A 132 21.53 -17.62 36.22
C PRO A 132 22.86 -17.57 36.98
N GLY A 133 23.71 -16.61 36.60
CA GLY A 133 25.01 -16.33 37.19
C GLY A 133 24.99 -15.33 38.35
N GLU A 134 26.15 -14.75 38.66
CA GLU A 134 26.34 -13.73 39.68
C GLU A 134 26.24 -12.31 39.09
N THR A 135 25.64 -11.38 39.85
CA THR A 135 25.66 -9.95 39.52
C THR A 135 26.84 -9.25 40.21
N PHE A 136 27.69 -8.59 39.42
CA PHE A 136 28.86 -7.83 39.84
C PHE A 136 28.62 -6.32 39.70
N VAL A 137 28.54 -5.59 40.82
CA VAL A 137 28.40 -4.13 40.79
C VAL A 137 29.78 -3.46 40.74
N LEU A 138 30.04 -2.71 39.67
CA LEU A 138 31.27 -1.95 39.45
C LEU A 138 31.34 -0.71 40.36
N THR A 139 32.53 -0.15 40.50
CA THR A 139 32.81 1.02 41.33
C THR A 139 33.31 2.18 40.48
N GLU A 140 33.35 3.41 40.99
CA GLU A 140 33.92 4.55 40.25
C GLU A 140 35.48 4.52 40.20
N GLY A 141 36.07 3.34 40.44
CA GLY A 141 37.51 3.07 40.40
C GLY A 141 37.85 2.08 39.29
N ARG A 142 39.09 1.60 39.24
CA ARG A 142 39.44 0.52 38.32
C ARG A 142 38.96 -0.81 38.88
N ASP A 143 38.11 -1.48 38.13
CA ASP A 143 37.63 -2.82 38.42
C ASP A 143 38.37 -3.90 37.61
N VAL A 144 38.58 -5.04 38.25
CA VAL A 144 39.14 -6.26 37.63
C VAL A 144 38.31 -7.43 38.13
N VAL A 145 37.33 -7.83 37.32
CA VAL A 145 36.28 -8.78 37.69
C VAL A 145 36.32 -9.96 36.73
N THR A 146 36.12 -11.16 37.26
CA THR A 146 35.95 -12.40 36.49
C THR A 146 34.67 -13.06 36.99
N GLY A 147 33.75 -13.36 36.08
CA GLY A 147 32.52 -14.08 36.35
C GLY A 147 32.76 -15.58 36.52
N THR A 148 31.69 -16.33 36.33
CA THR A 148 31.50 -17.74 36.60
C THR A 148 31.37 -18.53 35.28
N ASP A 149 30.76 -19.71 35.32
CA ASP A 149 30.45 -20.50 34.12
C ASP A 149 28.94 -20.43 33.80
N ALA A 150 28.25 -19.43 34.36
CA ALA A 150 26.82 -19.18 34.26
C ALA A 150 26.60 -17.78 33.69
N ASP A 151 25.37 -17.41 33.37
CA ASP A 151 25.04 -16.15 32.70
C ASP A 151 25.14 -14.98 33.72
N ASP A 152 26.30 -14.32 33.77
CA ASP A 152 26.62 -13.28 34.75
C ASP A 152 26.27 -11.86 34.28
N GLU A 153 26.10 -10.95 35.23
CA GLU A 153 25.73 -9.56 34.95
C GLU A 153 26.70 -8.56 35.59
N PHE A 154 27.20 -7.60 34.82
CA PHE A 154 28.08 -6.54 35.29
C PHE A 154 27.34 -5.20 35.30
N VAL A 155 27.07 -4.67 36.50
CA VAL A 155 26.27 -3.45 36.69
C VAL A 155 27.17 -2.24 36.95
N GLY A 156 27.16 -1.26 36.04
CA GLY A 156 28.04 -0.09 36.05
C GLY A 156 27.33 1.25 36.00
N LEU A 157 26.43 1.53 36.95
CA LEU A 157 25.61 2.75 36.96
C LEU A 157 26.40 4.03 37.32
N VAL A 158 26.04 5.17 36.72
CA VAL A 158 26.57 6.49 37.08
C VAL A 158 26.30 6.80 38.55
N GLY A 159 27.37 7.11 39.27
CA GLY A 159 27.36 7.33 40.71
C GLY A 159 28.07 8.61 41.14
N GLN A 160 28.04 8.88 42.44
CA GLN A 160 28.83 9.94 43.04
C GLN A 160 30.08 9.35 43.69
N ASN A 161 31.25 9.69 43.17
CA ASN A 161 32.51 9.22 43.73
C ASN A 161 32.80 9.80 45.13
N GLN A 162 33.86 9.30 45.78
CA GLN A 162 34.24 9.70 47.15
C GLN A 162 34.56 11.20 47.31
N ASN A 163 34.83 11.91 46.21
CA ASN A 163 35.09 13.35 46.21
C ASN A 163 33.82 14.20 45.97
N GLY A 164 32.66 13.55 45.79
CA GLY A 164 31.39 14.20 45.56
C GLY A 164 31.14 14.57 44.09
N ALA A 165 31.97 14.11 43.14
CA ALA A 165 31.75 14.33 41.72
C ALA A 165 30.94 13.16 41.12
N VAL A 166 30.05 13.46 40.18
CA VAL A 166 29.34 12.45 39.38
C VAL A 166 30.35 11.83 38.42
N SER A 167 30.38 10.50 38.32
CA SER A 167 31.36 9.75 37.52
C SER A 167 30.80 8.40 37.10
N ASN A 168 31.32 7.85 36.01
CA ASN A 168 30.92 6.52 35.52
C ASN A 168 31.55 5.43 36.41
N ALA A 169 30.77 4.38 36.70
CA ALA A 169 31.31 3.16 37.30
C ALA A 169 31.94 2.24 36.24
N LEU A 170 31.29 2.09 35.07
CA LEU A 170 31.95 1.51 33.89
C LEU A 170 32.85 2.57 33.24
N SER A 171 34.17 2.36 33.27
CA SER A 171 35.14 3.40 32.97
C SER A 171 36.38 2.88 32.23
N THR A 172 37.19 3.83 31.75
CA THR A 172 38.45 3.49 31.07
C THR A 172 39.45 2.87 32.03
N GLY A 173 39.79 1.61 31.74
CA GLY A 173 40.78 0.84 32.49
C GLY A 173 40.21 -0.34 33.25
N ASP A 174 38.89 -0.51 33.26
CA ASP A 174 38.22 -1.69 33.78
C ASP A 174 38.54 -2.92 32.92
N ILE A 175 38.62 -4.07 33.58
CA ILE A 175 38.91 -5.37 32.97
C ILE A 175 37.86 -6.35 33.46
N LEU A 176 36.94 -6.72 32.58
CA LEU A 176 35.83 -7.63 32.83
C LEU A 176 36.02 -8.91 32.01
N ASP A 177 35.83 -10.06 32.63
CA ASP A 177 35.86 -11.38 31.98
C ASP A 177 34.60 -12.13 32.42
N GLY A 178 33.60 -12.33 31.57
CA GLY A 178 32.34 -12.96 31.97
C GLY A 178 32.53 -14.44 32.32
N GLY A 179 33.34 -15.14 31.54
CA GLY A 179 33.67 -16.54 31.76
C GLY A 179 32.99 -17.43 30.73
N ALA A 180 32.13 -18.35 31.16
CA ALA A 180 31.27 -19.10 30.25
C ALA A 180 29.82 -18.82 30.60
N GLY A 181 28.91 -19.03 29.67
CA GLY A 181 27.54 -18.53 29.80
C GLY A 181 27.31 -17.43 28.78
N ARG A 182 26.20 -16.71 28.92
CA ARG A 182 25.87 -15.52 28.15
C ARG A 182 25.88 -14.32 29.09
N ASP A 183 26.96 -13.56 29.03
CA ASP A 183 27.28 -12.55 30.03
C ASP A 183 26.92 -11.14 29.55
N LYS A 184 26.33 -10.33 30.43
CA LYS A 184 25.78 -9.01 30.09
C LYS A 184 26.41 -7.87 30.90
N ILE A 185 26.66 -6.73 30.26
CA ILE A 185 26.90 -5.45 30.93
C ILE A 185 25.62 -4.63 30.95
N GLU A 186 25.26 -4.08 32.10
CA GLU A 186 24.21 -3.07 32.25
C GLU A 186 24.81 -1.81 32.91
N ALA A 187 24.89 -0.71 32.18
CA ALA A 187 25.54 0.51 32.67
C ALA A 187 24.78 1.75 32.27
N SER A 188 24.83 2.77 33.11
CA SER A 188 24.52 4.13 32.69
C SER A 188 25.80 4.93 32.53
N LEU A 189 25.87 5.79 31.52
CA LEU A 189 27.07 6.56 31.19
C LEU A 189 26.76 8.05 31.06
N ILE A 190 27.71 8.87 31.52
CA ILE A 190 27.82 10.29 31.19
C ILE A 190 29.13 10.57 30.48
N ASN A 191 29.20 11.73 29.83
CA ASN A 191 30.44 12.24 29.28
C ASN A 191 31.37 12.81 30.39
N ASP A 192 32.10 11.93 31.07
CA ASP A 192 33.05 12.27 32.14
C ASP A 192 34.49 12.52 31.61
N GLN A 193 34.62 13.26 30.51
CA GLN A 193 35.90 13.52 29.80
C GLN A 193 36.87 14.49 30.51
N ARG A 194 36.73 14.76 31.80
CA ARG A 194 37.42 15.90 32.43
C ARG A 194 38.69 15.53 33.20
N VAL A 195 39.82 15.43 32.50
CA VAL A 195 41.16 15.60 33.11
C VAL A 195 41.60 17.07 32.96
N GLU A 196 42.01 17.73 34.04
CA GLU A 196 42.10 19.19 34.13
C GLU A 196 43.02 19.94 33.12
N ALA A 197 42.50 21.10 32.68
CA ALA A 197 43.12 22.42 32.50
C ALA A 197 43.96 22.78 31.24
N ASP A 198 44.33 21.89 30.33
CA ASP A 198 45.04 22.28 29.09
C ASP A 198 44.38 21.86 27.77
N GLY A 199 43.20 21.25 27.82
CA GLY A 199 42.28 21.19 26.68
C GLY A 199 42.75 20.35 25.50
N VAL A 200 43.61 19.36 25.72
CA VAL A 200 44.04 18.42 24.66
C VAL A 200 43.82 16.99 25.12
N GLY A 201 42.70 16.40 24.68
CA GLY A 201 42.39 14.98 24.78
C GLY A 201 41.03 14.71 25.41
N THR A 202 40.03 14.39 24.59
CA THR A 202 38.82 13.70 25.03
C THR A 202 39.19 12.22 25.25
N LEU A 203 38.88 11.68 26.44
CA LEU A 203 39.06 10.25 26.72
C LEU A 203 37.68 9.61 26.81
N TYR A 204 37.32 8.79 25.82
CA TYR A 204 36.07 8.03 25.80
C TYR A 204 36.09 6.92 26.85
N VAL A 205 34.90 6.38 27.18
CA VAL A 205 34.76 5.21 28.04
C VAL A 205 35.27 4.01 27.26
N ALA A 206 36.35 3.37 27.72
CA ALA A 206 37.05 2.32 26.99
C ALA A 206 37.41 1.13 27.91
N PRO A 207 36.41 0.31 28.31
CA PRO A 207 36.63 -0.87 29.12
C PRO A 207 37.38 -1.95 28.32
N ARG A 208 37.86 -2.99 29.00
CA ARG A 208 38.37 -4.22 28.37
C ARG A 208 37.47 -5.37 28.77
N THR A 209 36.82 -6.01 27.82
CA THR A 209 35.97 -7.17 28.07
C THR A 209 36.51 -8.41 27.38
N THR A 210 36.19 -9.59 27.93
CA THR A 210 36.42 -10.91 27.32
C THR A 210 35.26 -11.79 27.76
N ASN A 211 34.69 -12.60 26.86
CA ASN A 211 33.49 -13.40 27.17
C ASN A 211 32.37 -12.54 27.77
N VAL A 212 31.99 -11.47 27.08
CA VAL A 212 30.81 -10.66 27.41
C VAL A 212 30.09 -10.48 26.11
N GLU A 213 28.93 -11.09 26.00
CA GLU A 213 28.17 -11.19 24.76
C GLU A 213 27.22 -10.00 24.58
N GLU A 214 26.74 -9.38 25.67
CA GLU A 214 25.79 -8.27 25.60
C GLU A 214 26.24 -7.00 26.34
N THR A 215 25.87 -5.83 25.82
CA THR A 215 26.10 -4.54 26.48
C THR A 215 24.89 -3.62 26.35
N HIS A 216 24.27 -3.27 27.48
CA HIS A 216 23.13 -2.36 27.59
C HIS A 216 23.55 -1.05 28.26
N ILE A 217 23.43 0.04 27.52
CA ILE A 217 23.88 1.37 27.94
C ILE A 217 22.71 2.34 28.00
N GLU A 218 22.46 2.89 29.19
CA GLU A 218 21.66 4.09 29.38
C GLU A 218 22.57 5.32 29.26
N ALA A 219 22.51 6.00 28.12
CA ALA A 219 23.24 7.25 27.90
C ALA A 219 22.47 8.42 28.53
N LEU A 220 23.01 9.02 29.60
CA LEU A 220 22.40 10.16 30.30
C LEU A 220 22.77 11.52 29.66
N GLY A 221 23.03 11.50 28.34
CA GLY A 221 23.53 12.59 27.50
C GLY A 221 24.43 12.04 26.38
N GLY A 222 25.06 12.91 25.57
CA GLY A 222 25.89 12.48 24.45
C GLY A 222 27.18 11.76 24.90
N VAL A 223 27.18 10.43 24.79
CA VAL A 223 28.26 9.55 25.25
C VAL A 223 28.92 8.82 24.10
N THR A 224 30.23 8.59 24.23
CA THR A 224 30.99 7.69 23.36
C THR A 224 31.59 6.53 24.16
N LEU A 225 31.25 5.30 23.75
CA LEU A 225 31.85 4.05 24.18
C LEU A 225 32.86 3.58 23.13
N ASP A 226 34.13 3.49 23.49
CA ASP A 226 35.18 2.90 22.65
C ASP A 226 35.20 1.38 22.90
N ALA A 227 34.62 0.65 21.96
CA ALA A 227 34.48 -0.80 21.96
C ALA A 227 35.71 -1.53 21.43
N GLY A 228 36.79 -0.83 21.06
CA GLY A 228 37.97 -1.42 20.40
C GLY A 228 38.74 -2.44 21.23
N ARG A 229 38.36 -2.62 22.50
CA ARG A 229 38.92 -3.60 23.44
C ARG A 229 37.86 -4.48 24.11
N MET A 230 36.64 -4.46 23.58
CA MET A 230 35.59 -5.38 23.95
C MET A 230 35.65 -6.56 22.98
N ASP A 231 36.04 -7.73 23.46
CA ASP A 231 36.31 -8.89 22.60
C ASP A 231 35.05 -9.71 22.36
N SER A 232 34.58 -9.76 21.11
CA SER A 232 33.47 -10.61 20.65
C SER A 232 32.12 -10.33 21.32
N VAL A 233 31.77 -9.04 21.46
CA VAL A 233 30.42 -8.63 21.90
C VAL A 233 29.46 -8.84 20.74
N GLU A 234 28.38 -9.57 20.98
CA GLU A 234 27.34 -9.92 20.01
C GLU A 234 26.25 -8.83 19.96
N GLU A 235 25.97 -8.17 21.08
CA GLU A 235 24.88 -7.19 21.15
C GLU A 235 25.26 -5.88 21.83
N PHE A 236 24.90 -4.76 21.19
CA PHE A 236 25.03 -3.43 21.75
C PHE A 236 23.69 -2.69 21.77
N TRP A 237 23.22 -2.37 22.96
CA TRP A 237 21.95 -1.72 23.21
C TRP A 237 22.13 -0.31 23.76
N THR A 238 21.39 0.64 23.19
CA THR A 238 21.01 1.87 23.89
C THR A 238 19.65 1.63 24.55
N ASP A 239 19.61 1.68 25.88
CA ASP A 239 18.43 1.28 26.68
C ASP A 239 18.04 2.42 27.63
N ASN A 240 16.81 2.93 27.48
CA ASN A 240 16.27 4.05 28.26
C ASN A 240 17.12 5.34 28.20
N SER A 241 17.93 5.52 27.15
CA SER A 241 18.81 6.68 26.99
C SER A 241 18.06 8.01 26.85
N ASP A 242 18.66 9.07 27.41
CA ASP A 242 18.22 10.46 27.32
C ASP A 242 18.53 11.05 25.93
N ARG A 243 18.15 12.32 25.74
CA ARG A 243 18.43 13.13 24.53
C ARG A 243 19.94 13.20 24.26
N GLU A 244 20.34 13.20 22.99
CA GLU A 244 21.73 13.11 22.44
C GLU A 244 22.27 11.69 22.18
N GLY A 245 21.82 10.67 22.93
CA GLY A 245 22.06 9.26 22.59
C GLY A 245 23.50 8.71 22.76
N LEU A 246 23.76 7.58 22.10
CA LEU A 246 24.97 6.76 22.25
C LEU A 246 25.76 6.65 20.93
N PHE A 247 27.06 6.88 21.00
CA PHE A 247 28.00 6.48 19.94
C PHE A 247 28.92 5.35 20.39
N ILE A 248 28.95 4.27 19.63
CA ILE A 248 29.81 3.11 19.84
C ILE A 248 30.91 3.18 18.79
N ASP A 249 32.12 3.50 19.24
CA ASP A 249 33.31 3.67 18.42
C ASP A 249 34.14 2.39 18.39
N ASP A 250 34.86 2.15 17.28
CA ASP A 250 35.81 1.04 17.13
C ASP A 250 35.19 -0.35 17.42
N VAL A 251 34.00 -0.63 16.88
CA VAL A 251 33.33 -1.93 17.01
C VAL A 251 34.13 -3.01 16.26
N ARG A 252 34.36 -4.17 16.91
CA ARG A 252 35.20 -5.25 16.38
C ARG A 252 34.58 -6.62 16.58
N LEU A 253 34.77 -7.50 15.60
CA LEU A 253 34.38 -8.92 15.66
C LEU A 253 35.08 -9.70 16.79
N GLY A 254 36.29 -9.27 17.16
CA GLY A 254 37.05 -9.95 18.21
C GLY A 254 37.56 -11.33 17.77
N SER A 255 37.60 -12.26 18.73
CA SER A 255 38.19 -13.59 18.58
C SER A 255 37.19 -14.73 18.30
N LYS A 256 35.89 -14.53 18.57
CA LYS A 256 34.83 -15.53 18.37
C LYS A 256 33.94 -15.25 17.15
N LEU A 257 33.72 -13.97 16.79
CA LEU A 257 32.84 -13.60 15.67
C LEU A 257 33.62 -13.57 14.36
N SER A 258 32.91 -13.76 13.26
CA SER A 258 33.52 -14.01 11.94
C SER A 258 33.04 -13.07 10.85
N VAL A 259 31.83 -12.53 10.97
CA VAL A 259 31.19 -11.68 9.97
C VAL A 259 30.46 -10.53 10.66
N THR A 260 30.28 -9.40 9.96
CA THR A 260 29.70 -8.17 10.55
C THR A 260 28.32 -8.39 11.16
N LYS A 261 27.51 -9.25 10.54
CA LYS A 261 26.15 -9.56 11.00
C LYS A 261 26.05 -10.40 12.26
N ASP A 262 27.18 -10.92 12.75
CA ASP A 262 27.23 -11.56 14.06
C ASP A 262 27.02 -10.53 15.19
N ILE A 263 27.00 -9.22 14.87
CA ILE A 263 26.76 -8.12 15.81
C ILE A 263 25.40 -7.48 15.54
N THR A 264 24.60 -7.39 16.60
CA THR A 264 23.28 -6.73 16.61
C THR A 264 23.33 -5.45 17.42
N PHE A 265 22.69 -4.41 16.89
CA PHE A 265 22.46 -3.15 17.59
C PHE A 265 21.01 -3.05 18.02
N GLY A 266 20.72 -2.38 19.12
CA GLY A 266 19.35 -2.23 19.59
C GLY A 266 19.04 -0.88 20.21
N MET A 267 17.84 -0.38 19.93
CA MET A 267 17.28 0.85 20.53
C MET A 267 16.05 0.50 21.34
N ARG A 268 16.21 0.42 22.67
CA ARG A 268 15.13 0.03 23.58
C ARG A 268 14.65 1.20 24.42
N SER A 269 13.36 1.54 24.29
CA SER A 269 12.67 2.54 25.11
C SER A 269 13.42 3.87 25.28
N VAL A 270 14.17 4.28 24.25
CA VAL A 270 14.94 5.54 24.26
C VAL A 270 14.02 6.75 24.16
N ASP A 271 14.41 7.87 24.77
CA ASP A 271 13.62 9.12 24.71
C ASP A 271 13.60 9.73 23.28
N THR A 272 12.74 10.71 23.08
CA THR A 272 12.68 11.52 21.85
C THR A 272 14.06 12.12 21.55
N GLU A 273 14.47 12.18 20.28
CA GLU A 273 15.78 12.71 19.83
C GLU A 273 17.02 11.93 20.36
N SER A 274 16.85 10.75 20.95
CA SER A 274 17.97 9.90 21.38
C SER A 274 18.49 9.06 20.21
N SER A 275 19.73 9.31 19.77
CA SER A 275 20.37 8.62 18.64
C SER A 275 21.14 7.36 19.04
N LEU A 276 21.29 6.43 18.10
CA LEU A 276 22.28 5.35 18.14
C LEU A 276 23.24 5.49 16.96
N ARG A 277 24.53 5.57 17.24
CA ARG A 277 25.57 5.55 16.20
C ARG A 277 26.57 4.44 16.50
N ALA A 278 26.99 3.71 15.48
CA ALA A 278 28.01 2.67 15.62
C ALA A 278 28.99 2.68 14.45
N ALA A 279 30.29 2.65 14.76
CA ALA A 279 31.37 2.65 13.77
C ALA A 279 32.24 1.41 13.92
N PHE A 280 32.21 0.54 12.91
CA PHE A 280 33.08 -0.63 12.82
C PHE A 280 34.51 -0.25 12.43
N ASP A 281 35.50 -0.95 13.02
CA ASP A 281 36.84 -0.99 12.45
C ASP A 281 36.79 -1.56 11.03
N THR A 282 37.65 -1.07 10.14
CA THR A 282 37.67 -1.49 8.73
C THR A 282 37.83 -3.00 8.54
N ASN A 283 38.56 -3.69 9.41
CA ASN A 283 38.75 -5.14 9.29
C ASN A 283 37.55 -5.94 9.83
N SER A 284 36.61 -5.29 10.50
CA SER A 284 35.38 -5.88 11.04
C SER A 284 34.18 -5.69 10.12
N LEU A 285 34.35 -4.95 9.02
CA LEU A 285 33.43 -4.90 7.87
C LEU A 285 33.72 -6.10 6.95
N THR A 286 33.14 -7.24 7.27
CA THR A 286 33.36 -8.54 6.63
C THR A 286 32.01 -9.19 6.32
N SER A 287 31.77 -9.50 5.05
CA SER A 287 30.60 -10.29 4.65
C SER A 287 30.86 -11.80 4.82
N GLU A 288 29.81 -12.62 4.74
CA GLU A 288 29.93 -14.09 4.82
C GLU A 288 30.78 -14.74 3.72
N GLY A 289 31.13 -13.96 2.70
CA GLY A 289 31.88 -14.42 1.55
C GLY A 289 30.98 -15.01 0.48
N PRO A 290 31.57 -15.55 -0.60
CA PRO A 290 30.80 -16.07 -1.71
C PRO A 290 29.94 -17.27 -1.30
N GLN A 291 28.63 -17.16 -1.52
CA GLN A 291 27.69 -18.28 -1.42
C GLN A 291 27.51 -18.90 -2.82
N GLN A 292 27.41 -20.23 -2.87
CA GLN A 292 27.09 -20.93 -4.12
C GLN A 292 25.57 -21.02 -4.22
N SER A 293 24.97 -20.32 -5.17
CA SER A 293 23.56 -20.49 -5.50
C SER A 293 23.44 -21.60 -6.54
N ASN A 294 22.65 -22.63 -6.20
CA ASN A 294 22.36 -23.81 -7.02
C ASN A 294 23.62 -24.63 -7.42
N SER A 295 23.48 -25.94 -7.61
CA SER A 295 24.49 -26.74 -8.32
C SER A 295 23.78 -27.56 -9.37
N GLN A 296 24.44 -27.81 -10.50
CA GLN A 296 23.77 -28.46 -11.64
C GLN A 296 24.57 -29.62 -12.22
N LEU A 297 23.84 -30.65 -12.66
CA LEU A 297 24.34 -31.75 -13.45
C LEU A 297 23.73 -31.67 -14.85
N MET A 298 24.55 -31.34 -15.85
CA MET A 298 24.14 -31.28 -17.25
C MET A 298 24.32 -32.65 -17.91
N VAL A 299 23.25 -33.17 -18.50
CA VAL A 299 23.24 -34.40 -19.28
C VAL A 299 22.93 -34.08 -20.74
N ARG A 300 23.85 -34.46 -21.63
CA ARG A 300 23.66 -34.45 -23.08
C ARG A 300 23.59 -35.88 -23.59
N VAL A 301 22.62 -36.17 -24.44
CA VAL A 301 22.44 -37.49 -25.07
C VAL A 301 21.78 -37.34 -26.43
N ALA A 302 22.28 -38.06 -27.44
CA ALA A 302 21.64 -38.20 -28.74
C ALA A 302 21.96 -39.58 -29.33
N ASP A 303 20.92 -40.31 -29.76
CA ASP A 303 21.09 -41.46 -30.64
C ASP A 303 21.44 -40.95 -32.05
N VAL A 304 22.69 -41.12 -32.48
CA VAL A 304 23.13 -40.63 -33.79
C VAL A 304 22.74 -41.58 -34.93
N THR A 305 22.16 -42.72 -34.60
CA THR A 305 21.75 -43.79 -35.53
C THR A 305 20.24 -43.88 -35.71
N THR A 306 19.46 -43.09 -34.96
CA THR A 306 18.00 -43.06 -35.08
C THR A 306 17.52 -42.57 -36.45
N ALA A 307 16.51 -43.26 -36.99
CA ALA A 307 15.82 -42.90 -38.22
C ALA A 307 14.45 -42.24 -37.97
N THR A 308 14.08 -42.00 -36.71
CA THR A 308 12.79 -41.46 -36.27
C THR A 308 12.97 -40.12 -35.55
N PRO A 309 12.99 -38.98 -36.26
CA PRO A 309 13.20 -37.65 -35.67
C PRO A 309 12.16 -37.23 -34.62
N GLU A 310 10.96 -37.81 -34.64
CA GLU A 310 9.87 -37.52 -33.69
C GLU A 310 10.04 -38.24 -32.33
N THR A 311 10.82 -39.32 -32.29
CA THR A 311 11.12 -40.12 -31.08
C THR A 311 12.62 -40.45 -31.02
N PRO A 312 13.49 -39.43 -30.90
CA PRO A 312 14.92 -39.57 -31.10
C PRO A 312 15.62 -40.43 -30.04
N LEU A 313 14.99 -40.67 -28.89
CA LEU A 313 15.57 -41.42 -27.76
C LEU A 313 14.90 -42.77 -27.50
N ALA A 314 14.02 -43.24 -28.39
CA ALA A 314 13.24 -44.47 -28.20
C ALA A 314 14.10 -45.73 -27.95
N ASN A 315 15.34 -45.75 -28.43
CA ASN A 315 16.25 -46.90 -28.30
C ASN A 315 17.33 -46.71 -27.23
N VAL A 316 17.34 -45.61 -26.48
CA VAL A 316 18.40 -45.27 -25.54
C VAL A 316 17.95 -45.53 -24.10
N GLU A 317 18.79 -46.24 -23.37
CA GLU A 317 18.74 -46.40 -21.92
C GLU A 317 19.99 -45.77 -21.32
N LEU A 318 19.85 -45.04 -20.22
CA LEU A 318 20.94 -44.33 -19.55
C LEU A 318 21.19 -44.88 -18.15
N THR A 319 22.45 -44.84 -17.74
CA THR A 319 22.85 -44.98 -16.34
C THR A 319 23.72 -43.80 -15.96
N ILE A 320 23.30 -43.04 -14.95
CA ILE A 320 23.95 -41.80 -14.54
C ILE A 320 24.31 -41.92 -13.07
N GLY A 321 25.60 -41.95 -12.75
CA GLY A 321 26.08 -41.95 -11.36
C GLY A 321 26.70 -40.61 -10.99
N PHE A 322 26.44 -40.11 -9.79
CA PHE A 322 27.01 -38.86 -9.26
C PHE A 322 27.10 -38.89 -7.73
N SER A 323 27.86 -37.97 -7.16
CA SER A 323 27.89 -37.71 -5.71
C SER A 323 27.39 -36.31 -5.42
N VAL A 324 26.59 -36.15 -4.36
CA VAL A 324 26.13 -34.87 -3.82
C VAL A 324 26.05 -34.98 -2.29
N ASP A 325 26.42 -33.92 -1.58
CA ASP A 325 26.57 -33.90 -0.10
C ASP A 325 27.40 -35.08 0.47
N GLY A 326 28.45 -35.50 -0.27
CA GLY A 326 29.29 -36.62 0.14
C GLY A 326 28.67 -38.02 0.01
N GLU A 327 27.39 -38.13 -0.39
CA GLU A 327 26.71 -39.38 -0.69
C GLU A 327 26.78 -39.73 -2.19
N ASN A 328 26.58 -41.00 -2.56
CA ASN A 328 26.64 -41.47 -3.96
C ASN A 328 25.27 -41.96 -4.43
N TYR A 329 24.83 -41.46 -5.58
CA TYR A 329 23.56 -41.79 -6.20
C TYR A 329 23.79 -42.36 -7.60
N VAL A 330 22.89 -43.26 -8.03
CA VAL A 330 22.89 -43.83 -9.38
C VAL A 330 21.46 -43.89 -9.89
N LEU A 331 21.21 -43.21 -11.01
CA LEU A 331 20.00 -43.36 -11.80
C LEU A 331 20.22 -44.54 -12.75
N GLU A 332 19.64 -45.69 -12.43
CA GLU A 332 19.81 -46.93 -13.20
C GLU A 332 18.69 -47.11 -14.23
N ASP A 333 19.04 -47.63 -15.41
CA ASP A 333 18.08 -47.99 -16.46
C ASP A 333 17.07 -46.88 -16.83
N VAL A 334 17.50 -45.62 -16.84
CA VAL A 334 16.64 -44.46 -17.17
C VAL A 334 16.25 -44.52 -18.64
N ARG A 335 14.94 -44.47 -18.93
CA ARG A 335 14.39 -44.49 -20.29
C ARG A 335 13.36 -43.40 -20.47
N SER A 336 13.40 -42.74 -21.62
CA SER A 336 12.35 -41.78 -22.00
C SER A 336 10.98 -42.47 -22.02
N THR A 337 9.97 -41.85 -21.40
CA THR A 337 8.61 -42.39 -21.28
C THR A 337 7.89 -42.53 -22.64
N ASP A 338 8.19 -41.65 -23.58
CA ASP A 338 7.58 -41.59 -24.92
C ASP A 338 8.59 -41.58 -26.08
N GLY A 339 9.90 -41.65 -25.77
CA GLY A 339 10.99 -41.59 -26.74
C GLY A 339 11.47 -40.17 -27.09
N THR A 340 10.95 -39.13 -26.43
CA THR A 340 11.35 -37.72 -26.59
C THR A 340 12.27 -37.25 -25.45
N TYR A 341 12.78 -36.00 -25.54
CA TYR A 341 13.55 -35.38 -24.46
C TYR A 341 12.68 -35.00 -23.25
N ALA A 342 11.43 -34.58 -23.48
CA ALA A 342 10.46 -34.34 -22.41
C ALA A 342 10.17 -35.63 -21.63
N GLY A 343 9.98 -36.75 -22.35
CA GLY A 343 9.83 -38.06 -21.68
C GLY A 343 11.08 -38.53 -20.94
N LEU A 344 12.28 -38.05 -21.31
CA LEU A 344 13.51 -38.31 -20.56
C LEU A 344 13.61 -37.44 -19.30
N GLN A 345 13.25 -36.15 -19.38
CA GLN A 345 13.15 -35.25 -18.23
C GLN A 345 12.25 -35.83 -17.14
N GLU A 346 11.05 -36.29 -17.52
CA GLU A 346 10.10 -36.96 -16.61
C GLU A 346 10.72 -38.20 -15.93
N ALA A 347 11.40 -39.04 -16.72
CA ALA A 347 12.01 -40.27 -16.22
C ALA A 347 13.17 -40.00 -15.24
N VAL A 348 13.98 -38.97 -15.51
CA VAL A 348 15.07 -38.54 -14.62
C VAL A 348 14.50 -37.98 -13.31
N LYS A 349 13.46 -37.13 -13.37
CA LYS A 349 12.80 -36.60 -12.16
C LYS A 349 12.22 -37.71 -11.30
N ALA A 350 11.52 -38.67 -11.91
CA ALA A 350 10.91 -39.79 -11.18
C ALA A 350 11.95 -40.63 -10.42
N GLN A 351 13.12 -40.89 -11.01
CA GLN A 351 14.17 -41.64 -10.31
C GLN A 351 14.86 -40.85 -9.21
N LEU A 352 15.03 -39.53 -9.37
CA LEU A 352 15.55 -38.68 -8.29
C LEU A 352 14.61 -38.70 -7.08
N ASP A 353 13.30 -38.68 -7.32
CA ASP A 353 12.28 -38.75 -6.25
C ASP A 353 12.30 -40.11 -5.54
N GLU A 354 12.47 -41.21 -6.28
CA GLU A 354 12.65 -42.55 -5.70
C GLU A 354 13.91 -42.66 -4.81
N LEU A 355 14.95 -41.88 -5.11
CA LEU A 355 16.18 -41.79 -4.32
C LEU A 355 16.08 -40.80 -3.14
N GLY A 356 14.93 -40.15 -2.95
CA GLY A 356 14.69 -39.20 -1.87
C GLY A 356 15.12 -37.75 -2.16
N LEU A 357 15.53 -37.45 -3.40
CA LEU A 357 15.99 -36.13 -3.85
C LEU A 357 14.83 -35.28 -4.39
N ASN A 358 13.72 -35.21 -3.64
CA ASN A 358 12.45 -34.63 -4.11
C ASN A 358 12.52 -33.13 -4.45
N GLY A 359 13.45 -32.39 -3.81
CA GLY A 359 13.68 -30.97 -4.01
C GLY A 359 14.46 -30.61 -5.28
N TYR A 360 14.99 -31.60 -6.01
CA TYR A 360 15.81 -31.36 -7.19
C TYR A 360 14.91 -31.08 -8.40
N SER A 361 15.17 -30.00 -9.13
CA SER A 361 14.45 -29.71 -10.39
C SER A 361 15.15 -30.36 -11.57
N VAL A 362 14.37 -30.74 -12.59
CA VAL A 362 14.90 -31.31 -13.84
C VAL A 362 14.25 -30.59 -15.00
N GLU A 363 15.06 -29.93 -15.82
CA GLU A 363 14.59 -29.04 -16.89
C GLU A 363 15.24 -29.34 -18.23
N LEU A 364 14.54 -28.99 -19.31
CA LEU A 364 15.09 -28.98 -20.66
C LEU A 364 15.79 -27.65 -20.91
N ALA A 365 17.09 -27.71 -21.16
CA ALA A 365 17.91 -26.53 -21.40
C ALA A 365 18.29 -26.40 -22.89
N ASN A 366 19.51 -25.94 -23.19
CA ASN A 366 19.85 -25.41 -24.51
C ASN A 366 19.69 -26.46 -25.63
N PRO A 367 19.02 -26.11 -26.74
CA PRO A 367 18.91 -26.98 -27.89
C PRO A 367 20.24 -27.10 -28.65
N TYR A 368 20.53 -28.27 -29.20
CA TYR A 368 21.69 -28.52 -30.07
C TYR A 368 21.37 -29.46 -31.22
N ASN A 369 22.07 -29.30 -32.34
CA ASN A 369 21.88 -30.10 -33.56
C ASN A 369 23.19 -30.76 -34.06
N GLN A 370 24.24 -30.71 -33.24
CA GLN A 370 25.54 -31.30 -33.54
C GLN A 370 26.11 -31.99 -32.31
N VAL A 371 26.71 -33.16 -32.52
CA VAL A 371 27.42 -33.93 -31.48
C VAL A 371 28.78 -34.39 -31.99
N THR A 372 29.68 -34.74 -31.08
CA THR A 372 31.00 -35.27 -31.44
C THR A 372 31.08 -36.76 -31.10
N VAL A 373 31.39 -37.58 -32.10
CA VAL A 373 31.59 -39.03 -31.93
C VAL A 373 32.96 -39.42 -32.45
N ALA A 374 33.77 -40.06 -31.60
CA ALA A 374 35.15 -40.46 -31.91
C ALA A 374 36.01 -39.33 -32.55
N GLY A 375 35.78 -38.08 -32.13
CA GLY A 375 36.50 -36.90 -32.61
C GLY A 375 35.99 -36.28 -33.92
N ASN A 376 34.87 -36.76 -34.47
CA ASN A 376 34.22 -36.17 -35.64
C ASN A 376 32.90 -35.50 -35.26
N THR A 377 32.63 -34.33 -35.82
CA THR A 377 31.34 -33.64 -35.71
C THR A 377 30.29 -34.33 -36.57
N VAL A 378 29.15 -34.68 -35.98
CA VAL A 378 28.00 -35.28 -36.62
C VAL A 378 26.82 -34.32 -36.49
N ASN A 379 26.17 -33.99 -37.62
CA ASN A 379 24.93 -33.23 -37.63
C ASN A 379 23.76 -34.17 -37.36
N LEU A 380 22.91 -33.82 -36.39
CA LEU A 380 21.70 -34.57 -36.06
C LEU A 380 20.57 -34.20 -37.03
N PRO A 381 19.71 -35.17 -37.43
CA PRO A 381 18.53 -34.89 -38.24
C PRO A 381 17.33 -34.36 -37.42
N PHE A 382 17.54 -34.07 -36.13
CA PHE A 382 16.58 -33.54 -35.16
C PHE A 382 17.28 -32.52 -34.25
N THR A 383 16.50 -31.75 -33.48
CA THR A 383 17.01 -30.88 -32.42
C THR A 383 17.03 -31.67 -31.12
N ALA A 384 18.22 -31.88 -30.57
CA ALA A 384 18.41 -32.45 -29.24
C ALA A 384 18.34 -31.36 -28.17
N GLN A 385 18.07 -31.73 -26.92
CA GLN A 385 18.07 -30.82 -25.79
C GLN A 385 18.96 -31.34 -24.66
N GLU A 386 19.49 -30.41 -23.87
CA GLU A 386 20.16 -30.70 -22.61
C GLU A 386 19.11 -31.05 -21.55
N ILE A 387 19.42 -32.02 -20.69
CA ILE A 387 18.70 -32.22 -19.43
C ILE A 387 19.56 -31.60 -18.32
N LEU A 388 18.99 -30.69 -17.55
CA LEU A 388 19.66 -30.04 -16.44
C LEU A 388 19.00 -30.51 -15.15
N VAL A 389 19.77 -31.14 -14.26
CA VAL A 389 19.32 -31.49 -12.91
C VAL A 389 19.90 -30.45 -11.96
N THR A 390 19.05 -29.73 -11.23
CA THR A 390 19.45 -28.64 -10.33
C THR A 390 19.21 -29.02 -8.88
N ASP A 391 20.25 -28.91 -8.06
CA ASP A 391 20.15 -28.88 -6.61
C ASP A 391 19.94 -27.44 -6.13
N PRO A 392 18.79 -27.09 -5.54
CA PRO A 392 18.56 -25.73 -5.04
C PRO A 392 19.47 -25.36 -3.85
N GLU A 393 20.00 -26.34 -3.11
CA GLU A 393 20.84 -26.10 -1.92
C GLU A 393 22.33 -25.87 -2.26
N GLY A 394 22.71 -25.96 -3.53
CA GLY A 394 24.07 -25.62 -3.97
C GLY A 394 25.14 -26.69 -3.70
N ASN A 395 24.76 -27.92 -3.35
CA ASN A 395 25.75 -28.97 -3.07
C ASN A 395 26.43 -29.44 -4.36
N ALA A 396 27.75 -29.41 -4.38
CA ALA A 396 28.51 -29.70 -5.60
C ALA A 396 28.33 -31.14 -6.12
N PHE A 397 27.87 -31.28 -7.37
CA PHE A 397 27.92 -32.56 -8.09
C PHE A 397 29.36 -32.99 -8.35
N SER A 398 29.71 -34.22 -7.95
CA SER A 398 31.04 -34.79 -8.17
C SER A 398 30.99 -36.28 -8.55
N ASN A 399 32.14 -36.87 -8.88
CA ASN A 399 32.27 -38.28 -9.32
C ASN A 399 31.30 -38.71 -10.42
N VAL A 400 31.01 -37.81 -11.36
CA VAL A 400 30.01 -38.06 -12.40
C VAL A 400 30.45 -39.16 -13.35
N SER A 401 29.55 -40.10 -13.59
CA SER A 401 29.66 -41.20 -14.55
C SER A 401 28.42 -41.23 -15.43
N PHE A 402 28.63 -41.61 -16.70
CA PHE A 402 27.59 -41.66 -17.70
C PHE A 402 27.82 -42.88 -18.58
N ASP A 403 26.86 -43.80 -18.56
CA ASP A 403 26.81 -44.98 -19.39
C ASP A 403 25.48 -45.04 -20.14
N TYR A 404 25.46 -45.74 -21.28
CA TYR A 404 24.27 -45.91 -22.09
C TYR A 404 24.19 -47.31 -22.69
N ASN A 405 22.97 -47.81 -22.88
CA ASN A 405 22.67 -49.11 -23.50
C ASN A 405 21.56 -48.95 -24.55
N SER A 406 21.46 -49.93 -25.45
CA SER A 406 20.34 -50.03 -26.40
C SER A 406 19.16 -50.78 -25.77
N VAL A 407 17.94 -50.24 -25.90
CA VAL A 407 16.71 -50.86 -25.37
C VAL A 407 16.33 -52.14 -26.15
N GLU A 408 16.59 -52.20 -27.46
CA GLU A 408 16.40 -53.38 -28.31
C GLU A 408 17.73 -53.86 -28.93
N SER A 409 17.79 -55.12 -29.38
CA SER A 409 18.93 -55.61 -30.16
C SER A 409 18.89 -55.02 -31.58
N VAL A 410 19.47 -53.84 -31.75
CA VAL A 410 19.61 -53.18 -33.06
C VAL A 410 20.66 -53.91 -33.90
N ASP A 411 20.29 -54.34 -35.12
CA ASP A 411 21.21 -54.99 -36.08
C ASP A 411 22.24 -53.96 -36.59
N ASP A 412 23.53 -54.21 -36.31
CA ASP A 412 24.74 -53.51 -36.75
C ASP A 412 24.65 -51.96 -36.87
N GLU A 413 25.26 -51.27 -35.90
CA GLU A 413 25.47 -49.80 -35.77
C GLU A 413 24.52 -49.06 -34.81
N PHE A 414 24.44 -49.46 -33.53
CA PHE A 414 23.94 -48.59 -32.44
C PHE A 414 25.04 -47.65 -31.99
N LEU A 415 24.81 -46.34 -32.10
CA LEU A 415 25.79 -45.31 -31.73
C LEU A 415 25.08 -44.16 -31.03
N VAL A 416 25.47 -43.90 -29.79
CA VAL A 416 24.97 -42.78 -28.98
C VAL A 416 26.12 -41.83 -28.68
N ALA A 417 25.86 -40.54 -28.81
CA ALA A 417 26.72 -39.50 -28.29
C ALA A 417 26.11 -38.99 -26.99
N GLY A 418 26.79 -39.15 -25.86
CA GLY A 418 26.30 -38.60 -24.61
C GLY A 418 27.36 -38.41 -23.55
N THR A 419 27.09 -37.50 -22.62
CA THR A 419 27.93 -37.11 -21.51
C THR A 419 27.06 -36.57 -20.37
N ALA A 420 27.41 -36.85 -19.12
CA ALA A 420 26.96 -36.07 -17.97
C ALA A 420 28.18 -35.38 -17.34
N GLN A 421 28.07 -34.11 -16.97
CA GLN A 421 29.13 -33.35 -16.31
C GLN A 421 28.54 -32.35 -15.31
N PRO A 422 29.22 -32.08 -14.18
CA PRO A 422 28.85 -30.96 -13.31
C PRO A 422 28.97 -29.63 -14.06
N VAL A 423 28.08 -28.70 -13.75
CA VAL A 423 28.18 -27.29 -14.11
C VAL A 423 28.66 -26.54 -12.87
N GLU A 424 29.53 -25.54 -13.05
CA GLU A 424 29.95 -24.70 -11.92
C GLU A 424 28.72 -23.97 -11.35
N PRO A 425 28.56 -23.95 -10.01
CA PRO A 425 27.46 -23.23 -9.37
C PRO A 425 27.61 -21.74 -9.63
N ASP A 426 26.48 -21.04 -9.70
CA ASP A 426 26.51 -19.59 -9.68
C ASP A 426 27.05 -19.13 -8.31
N VAL A 427 28.00 -18.20 -8.32
CA VAL A 427 28.60 -17.69 -7.08
C VAL A 427 28.09 -16.27 -6.87
N SER A 428 27.30 -16.05 -5.83
CA SER A 428 26.92 -14.71 -5.38
C SER A 428 27.86 -14.27 -4.27
N THR A 429 28.35 -13.03 -4.33
CA THR A 429 29.04 -12.42 -3.18
C THR A 429 27.99 -11.86 -2.23
N THR A 430 28.06 -12.21 -0.95
CA THR A 430 27.17 -11.62 0.07
C THR A 430 27.56 -10.18 0.39
N LEU A 431 26.56 -9.35 0.66
CA LEU A 431 26.72 -7.96 1.13
C LEU A 431 27.32 -7.93 2.56
N ILE A 432 27.98 -6.83 2.90
CA ILE A 432 28.34 -6.53 4.29
C ILE A 432 27.06 -6.10 5.01
N GLU A 433 26.53 -6.97 5.87
CA GLU A 433 25.25 -6.76 6.55
C GLU A 433 25.39 -6.64 8.08
N THR A 434 24.43 -5.99 8.73
CA THR A 434 24.33 -5.84 10.21
C THR A 434 22.87 -5.91 10.64
N ASN A 435 22.61 -6.11 11.93
CA ASN A 435 21.24 -6.13 12.48
C ASN A 435 20.97 -4.90 13.35
N LEU A 436 19.73 -4.41 13.32
CA LEU A 436 19.19 -3.38 14.21
C LEU A 436 17.82 -3.81 14.73
N ILE A 437 17.63 -3.77 16.04
CA ILE A 437 16.34 -4.01 16.69
C ILE A 437 15.79 -2.69 17.23
N LEU A 438 14.56 -2.36 16.85
CA LEU A 438 13.82 -1.22 17.40
C LEU A 438 12.75 -1.73 18.35
N ASP A 439 12.85 -1.28 19.60
CA ASP A 439 11.98 -1.74 20.66
C ASP A 439 11.44 -0.54 21.45
N ASN A 440 10.26 -0.03 21.06
CA ASN A 440 9.66 1.18 21.64
C ASN A 440 10.59 2.42 21.52
N ALA A 441 11.31 2.53 20.40
CA ALA A 441 12.21 3.66 20.16
C ALA A 441 11.42 4.97 20.02
N GLY A 442 11.78 5.98 20.82
CA GLY A 442 11.13 7.29 20.84
C GLY A 442 9.91 7.38 21.76
N ARG A 443 9.45 6.26 22.34
CA ARG A 443 8.37 6.18 23.35
C ARG A 443 7.07 6.87 22.93
N GLY A 444 6.65 6.64 21.69
CA GLY A 444 5.47 7.28 21.07
C GLY A 444 5.74 8.62 20.37
N SER A 445 6.98 9.11 20.42
CA SER A 445 7.52 10.23 19.63
C SER A 445 8.66 9.72 18.73
N THR A 446 9.40 10.61 18.04
CA THR A 446 10.54 10.22 17.18
C THR A 446 11.86 10.12 17.97
N ALA A 447 12.51 8.96 17.96
CA ALA A 447 13.90 8.80 18.37
C ALA A 447 14.84 9.58 17.44
N GLY A 448 16.09 9.78 17.86
CA GLY A 448 17.12 10.35 16.98
C GLY A 448 17.62 9.33 15.95
N ASP A 449 18.67 9.70 15.22
CA ASP A 449 19.25 8.89 14.15
C ASP A 449 19.75 7.50 14.61
N ALA A 450 19.58 6.49 13.76
CA ALA A 450 20.26 5.20 13.80
C ALA A 450 21.26 5.12 12.64
N ILE A 451 22.55 5.35 12.91
CA ILE A 451 23.61 5.36 11.89
C ILE A 451 24.66 4.29 12.18
N ILE A 452 24.77 3.29 11.32
CA ILE A 452 25.70 2.16 11.48
C ILE A 452 26.60 2.07 10.24
N GLY A 453 27.91 2.12 10.46
CA GLY A 453 28.85 2.28 9.35
C GLY A 453 30.31 2.00 9.70
N GLY A 454 31.21 2.48 8.85
CA GLY A 454 32.65 2.32 8.99
C GLY A 454 33.33 3.51 9.66
N MET A 455 34.30 3.24 10.54
CA MET A 455 35.13 4.27 11.19
C MET A 455 36.10 4.97 10.23
N SER A 456 36.58 4.26 9.20
CA SER A 456 37.64 4.73 8.29
C SER A 456 37.07 5.38 7.03
N ASN A 457 37.82 6.29 6.42
CA ASN A 457 37.54 6.84 5.08
C ASN A 457 37.92 5.86 3.96
N SER A 458 37.82 4.54 4.18
CA SER A 458 38.12 3.50 3.19
C SER A 458 37.01 3.32 2.17
N GLN A 459 35.89 4.04 2.31
CA GLN A 459 34.65 3.89 1.55
C GLN A 459 33.96 2.53 1.74
N GLN A 460 34.39 1.74 2.72
CA GLN A 460 33.66 0.55 3.15
C GLN A 460 32.68 0.95 4.25
N SER A 461 31.43 0.52 4.11
CA SER A 461 30.32 0.76 5.03
C SER A 461 29.44 -0.48 5.13
N ILE A 462 28.32 -0.36 5.82
CA ILE A 462 27.27 -1.38 5.78
C ILE A 462 26.52 -1.24 4.46
N GLU A 463 26.27 -2.37 3.80
CA GLU A 463 25.55 -2.45 2.53
C GLU A 463 24.13 -2.96 2.73
N LYS A 464 23.90 -3.88 3.69
CA LYS A 464 22.56 -4.37 4.05
C LYS A 464 22.24 -4.20 5.54
N LEU A 465 21.02 -3.77 5.85
CA LEU A 465 20.49 -3.70 7.21
C LEU A 465 19.34 -4.70 7.38
N ASN A 466 19.45 -5.59 8.36
CA ASN A 466 18.31 -6.39 8.85
C ASN A 466 17.69 -5.62 10.01
N LEU A 467 16.51 -5.04 9.79
CA LEU A 467 15.78 -4.21 10.75
C LEU A 467 14.61 -5.01 11.33
N GLU A 468 14.66 -5.30 12.62
CA GLU A 468 13.56 -5.92 13.36
C GLU A 468 12.83 -4.85 14.19
N VAL A 469 11.50 -4.85 14.15
CA VAL A 469 10.66 -3.96 14.95
C VAL A 469 9.82 -4.79 15.91
N ASP A 470 10.17 -4.76 17.19
CA ASP A 470 9.43 -5.47 18.22
C ASP A 470 8.23 -4.65 18.68
N ARG A 471 8.44 -3.63 19.54
CA ARG A 471 7.39 -2.68 19.92
C ARG A 471 7.43 -1.40 19.07
N SER A 472 6.27 -0.77 18.92
CA SER A 472 6.06 0.38 18.03
C SER A 472 7.14 1.45 18.18
N SER A 473 7.80 1.78 17.07
CA SER A 473 9.03 2.58 17.06
C SER A 473 8.99 3.67 16.00
N LYS A 474 9.50 4.85 16.35
CA LYS A 474 9.70 5.93 15.38
C LYS A 474 11.13 6.45 15.45
N VAL A 475 11.79 6.57 14.31
CA VAL A 475 13.21 6.94 14.19
C VAL A 475 13.34 8.04 13.12
N SER A 476 14.21 9.02 13.35
CA SER A 476 14.39 10.11 12.39
C SER A 476 15.13 9.61 11.14
N ASP A 477 16.43 9.32 11.26
CA ASP A 477 17.26 8.83 10.17
C ASP A 477 17.68 7.37 10.39
N VAL A 478 17.61 6.53 9.35
CA VAL A 478 18.25 5.19 9.32
C VAL A 478 19.22 5.15 8.15
N LEU A 479 20.52 5.28 8.45
CA LEU A 479 21.55 5.54 7.41
C LEU A 479 22.81 4.69 7.61
N SER A 480 23.56 4.48 6.53
CA SER A 480 24.96 4.02 6.60
C SER A 480 25.93 5.14 6.26
N ALA A 481 27.15 5.03 6.78
CA ALA A 481 28.21 5.98 6.54
C ALA A 481 29.60 5.34 6.59
N HIS A 482 30.61 6.06 6.12
CA HIS A 482 32.02 5.75 6.35
C HIS A 482 32.73 6.94 7.00
N GLY A 483 33.93 6.74 7.55
CA GLY A 483 34.68 7.86 8.14
C GLY A 483 34.08 8.42 9.43
N MET A 484 33.24 7.65 10.12
CA MET A 484 32.52 8.11 11.30
C MET A 484 33.48 8.40 12.45
N PHE A 485 33.40 9.61 13.03
CA PHE A 485 34.14 10.00 14.24
C PHE A 485 33.30 10.88 15.17
N GLY A 486 32.93 10.34 16.33
CA GLY A 486 32.17 11.03 17.39
C GLY A 486 30.68 11.23 17.07
N LEU A 487 29.96 11.89 17.99
CA LEU A 487 28.52 12.24 17.87
C LEU A 487 28.24 13.54 17.08
N GLY A 488 29.25 14.13 16.45
CA GLY A 488 29.07 15.35 15.65
C GLY A 488 28.28 15.09 14.36
N ALA A 489 27.74 16.14 13.72
CA ALA A 489 27.16 16.00 12.38
C ALA A 489 28.17 15.34 11.43
N LEU A 490 27.71 14.33 10.67
CA LEU A 490 28.53 13.70 9.63
C LEU A 490 28.59 14.63 8.41
N ASP A 491 29.73 14.63 7.72
CA ASP A 491 29.82 15.30 6.41
C ASP A 491 28.93 14.55 5.41
N GLN A 492 28.23 15.26 4.52
CA GLN A 492 27.32 14.62 3.54
C GLN A 492 28.02 13.61 2.63
N GLU A 493 29.29 13.86 2.26
CA GLU A 493 30.13 12.95 1.49
C GLU A 493 30.45 11.62 2.22
N ALA A 494 30.11 11.51 3.50
CA ALA A 494 30.31 10.31 4.31
C ALA A 494 29.11 9.35 4.28
N LEU A 495 27.92 9.81 3.91
CA LEU A 495 26.72 8.99 3.85
C LEU A 495 26.77 8.06 2.64
N VAL A 496 26.34 6.82 2.84
CA VAL A 496 26.32 5.77 1.82
C VAL A 496 24.92 5.16 1.78
N ALA A 497 24.39 4.97 0.58
CA ALA A 497 23.12 4.28 0.36
C ALA A 497 23.25 2.80 0.78
N PHE A 498 22.22 2.29 1.46
CA PHE A 498 22.07 0.85 1.61
C PHE A 498 21.74 0.23 0.24
N GLU A 499 22.36 -0.91 -0.05
CA GLU A 499 21.94 -1.82 -1.11
C GLU A 499 20.60 -2.47 -0.77
N GLN A 500 20.40 -2.80 0.52
CA GLN A 500 19.14 -3.36 1.01
C GLN A 500 18.86 -2.98 2.46
N ILE A 501 17.62 -2.62 2.76
CA ILE A 501 17.06 -2.66 4.11
C ILE A 501 15.96 -3.72 4.08
N GLU A 502 16.04 -4.70 4.95
CA GLU A 502 15.03 -5.76 5.12
C GLU A 502 14.35 -5.55 6.47
N VAL A 503 13.04 -5.32 6.47
CA VAL A 503 12.24 -5.01 7.66
C VAL A 503 11.39 -6.21 8.04
N THR A 504 11.46 -6.59 9.31
CA THR A 504 10.71 -7.69 9.91
C THR A 504 10.10 -7.26 11.24
N SER A 505 9.14 -8.04 11.73
CA SER A 505 8.52 -7.81 13.05
C SER A 505 9.06 -8.77 14.10
N GLY A 506 9.29 -8.22 15.29
CA GLY A 506 9.47 -9.01 16.51
C GLY A 506 8.13 -9.52 17.05
N ALA A 507 8.15 -10.11 18.24
CA ALA A 507 6.99 -10.77 18.83
C ALA A 507 5.80 -9.81 19.08
N ALA A 508 6.08 -8.54 19.38
CA ALA A 508 5.03 -7.55 19.66
C ALA A 508 4.44 -6.89 18.40
N GLN A 509 5.00 -7.13 17.19
CA GLN A 509 4.48 -6.65 15.91
C GLN A 509 4.15 -5.15 15.90
N GLY A 510 5.07 -4.33 16.40
CA GLY A 510 4.87 -2.90 16.54
C GLY A 510 4.95 -2.13 15.23
N ASP A 511 4.14 -1.08 15.10
CA ASP A 511 4.21 -0.11 13.99
C ASP A 511 5.59 0.56 13.84
N LEU A 512 5.96 0.90 12.61
CA LEU A 512 7.24 1.53 12.27
C LEU A 512 7.05 2.89 11.60
N SER A 513 7.82 3.89 12.01
CA SER A 513 7.97 5.15 11.27
C SER A 513 9.45 5.53 11.16
N ILE A 514 9.93 5.73 9.93
CA ILE A 514 11.27 6.23 9.63
C ILE A 514 11.14 7.51 8.80
N GLU A 515 11.61 8.63 9.34
CA GLU A 515 11.50 9.92 8.64
C GLU A 515 12.44 10.01 7.42
N ASN A 516 13.52 9.23 7.37
CA ASN A 516 14.45 9.21 6.24
C ASN A 516 15.37 7.95 6.20
N VAL A 517 15.38 7.24 5.08
CA VAL A 517 16.31 6.13 4.76
C VAL A 517 17.36 6.48 3.70
N GLY A 518 17.40 7.74 3.25
CA GLY A 518 18.33 8.20 2.21
C GLY A 518 18.10 7.52 0.85
N ASN A 519 19.17 7.36 0.07
CA ASN A 519 19.14 6.83 -1.31
C ASN A 519 19.13 5.29 -1.39
N VAL A 520 18.42 4.60 -0.48
CA VAL A 520 18.37 3.12 -0.46
C VAL A 520 17.98 2.54 -1.83
N TYR A 521 18.64 1.46 -2.25
CA TYR A 521 18.33 0.78 -3.51
C TYR A 521 17.18 -0.21 -3.38
N ASN A 522 17.11 -0.97 -2.29
CA ASN A 522 15.99 -1.87 -2.02
C ASN A 522 15.53 -1.73 -0.56
N PHE A 523 14.36 -1.15 -0.34
CA PHE A 523 13.67 -1.18 0.94
C PHE A 523 12.60 -2.26 0.86
N ASP A 524 12.76 -3.34 1.62
CA ASP A 524 11.87 -4.49 1.61
C ASP A 524 11.26 -4.69 2.99
N ALA A 525 9.98 -4.38 3.12
CA ALA A 525 9.16 -4.60 4.30
C ALA A 525 8.02 -5.59 4.03
N THR A 526 8.18 -6.48 3.05
CA THR A 526 7.15 -7.49 2.71
C THR A 526 6.91 -8.51 3.84
N ALA A 527 7.89 -8.68 4.73
CA ALA A 527 7.81 -9.54 5.93
C ALA A 527 7.48 -8.77 7.22
N PHE A 528 7.16 -7.48 7.13
CA PHE A 528 6.71 -6.69 8.26
C PHE A 528 5.24 -7.01 8.59
N GLU A 529 4.95 -7.27 9.86
CA GLU A 529 3.63 -7.69 10.36
C GLU A 529 2.95 -6.62 11.22
N GLY A 530 3.58 -5.45 11.43
CA GLY A 530 2.96 -4.32 12.12
C GLY A 530 1.79 -3.74 11.32
N GLN A 531 0.87 -3.04 11.99
CA GLN A 531 -0.36 -2.55 11.33
C GLN A 531 -0.11 -1.35 10.43
N ASN A 532 0.87 -0.51 10.80
CA ASN A 532 1.20 0.71 10.08
C ASN A 532 2.72 0.82 9.87
N LEU A 533 3.11 1.12 8.63
CA LEU A 533 4.46 1.46 8.25
C LEU A 533 4.48 2.87 7.66
N SER A 534 5.49 3.67 8.02
CA SER A 534 5.74 4.96 7.38
C SER A 534 7.23 5.09 7.11
N VAL A 535 7.61 5.31 5.84
CA VAL A 535 9.01 5.51 5.47
C VAL A 535 9.14 6.61 4.44
N ALA A 536 10.09 7.51 4.68
CA ALA A 536 10.53 8.49 3.70
C ALA A 536 11.94 8.17 3.18
N GLY A 537 12.21 8.43 1.90
CA GLY A 537 13.50 8.16 1.28
C GLY A 537 13.78 9.00 0.05
N GLN A 538 14.89 8.69 -0.62
CA GLN A 538 15.40 9.44 -1.77
C GLN A 538 15.78 8.48 -2.92
N ALA A 539 15.72 8.94 -4.16
CA ALA A 539 16.16 8.16 -5.31
C ALA A 539 16.95 9.01 -6.33
N GLY A 540 18.22 8.66 -6.54
CA GLY A 540 19.10 9.36 -7.48
C GLY A 540 19.43 10.81 -7.12
N LEU A 541 19.19 11.22 -5.87
CA LEU A 541 19.53 12.56 -5.35
C LEU A 541 20.91 12.57 -4.71
N GLU A 542 21.56 13.74 -4.65
CA GLU A 542 22.80 13.89 -3.87
C GLU A 542 22.49 13.79 -2.37
N ALA A 543 23.35 13.08 -1.63
CA ALA A 543 23.14 12.85 -0.20
C ALA A 543 23.06 14.18 0.58
N GLY A 544 21.91 14.45 1.21
CA GLY A 544 21.76 15.49 2.23
C GLY A 544 21.21 16.85 1.78
N ASN A 545 20.74 17.03 0.53
CA ASN A 545 19.92 18.22 0.22
C ASN A 545 18.99 18.03 -1.00
N PRO A 546 17.66 18.05 -0.84
CA PRO A 546 16.72 18.14 -1.97
C PRO A 546 16.73 19.51 -2.69
N LEU A 547 17.37 20.55 -2.12
CA LEU A 547 17.19 21.96 -2.51
C LEU A 547 18.46 22.80 -2.76
N GLU A 548 19.69 22.28 -2.59
CA GLU A 548 20.91 23.06 -2.91
C GLU A 548 21.73 22.44 -4.04
N ASN A 549 21.89 23.23 -5.11
CA ASN A 549 22.86 23.08 -6.20
C ASN A 549 24.24 22.57 -5.72
N GLY A 550 24.45 21.26 -5.75
CA GLY A 550 25.72 20.56 -5.59
C GLY A 550 26.17 19.94 -6.92
N ASP A 551 27.49 19.90 -7.14
CA ASP A 551 28.12 19.47 -8.39
C ASP A 551 28.39 17.96 -8.29
N TRP A 552 27.68 17.21 -9.14
CA TRP A 552 27.68 15.76 -9.35
C TRP A 552 28.98 15.02 -8.99
N ALA A 553 28.86 14.00 -8.13
CA ALA A 553 29.80 12.88 -8.14
C ALA A 553 29.29 11.81 -9.13
N PRO A 554 29.82 11.76 -10.38
CA PRO A 554 29.50 10.67 -11.28
C PRO A 554 30.16 9.38 -10.76
N ASN A 555 29.41 8.26 -10.88
CA ASN A 555 29.75 6.86 -10.56
C ASN A 555 29.39 6.47 -9.11
N ALA A 556 28.62 5.42 -8.80
CA ALA A 556 28.31 4.16 -9.47
C ALA A 556 27.07 3.55 -8.78
N GLU A 557 26.05 2.93 -9.37
CA GLU A 557 25.83 2.21 -10.62
C GLU A 557 24.39 2.50 -11.12
N ASN A 558 24.06 2.11 -12.35
CA ASN A 558 22.69 2.09 -12.86
C ASN A 558 21.84 1.06 -12.09
N LYS A 559 21.43 1.38 -10.87
CA LYS A 559 20.64 0.51 -9.99
C LYS A 559 19.22 1.04 -9.85
N ALA A 560 18.29 0.10 -9.79
CA ALA A 560 16.90 0.39 -9.45
C ALA A 560 16.80 0.78 -7.98
N HIS A 561 15.98 1.78 -7.70
CA HIS A 561 15.45 2.06 -6.39
C HIS A 561 14.09 1.36 -6.29
N VAL A 562 13.89 0.56 -5.25
CA VAL A 562 12.65 -0.20 -5.06
C VAL A 562 12.22 -0.12 -3.59
N TYR A 563 10.93 0.14 -3.39
CA TYR A 563 10.26 0.04 -2.10
C TYR A 563 9.18 -1.02 -2.22
N ASN A 564 9.27 -2.09 -1.42
CA ASN A 564 8.26 -3.15 -1.38
C ASN A 564 7.72 -3.28 0.04
N THR A 565 6.41 -3.35 0.20
CA THR A 565 5.77 -3.51 1.51
C THR A 565 4.73 -4.63 1.51
N GLY A 566 4.29 -5.01 2.72
CA GLY A 566 3.39 -6.13 2.97
C GLY A 566 1.91 -5.74 2.87
N ALA A 567 1.06 -6.39 3.67
CA ALA A 567 -0.39 -6.16 3.70
C ALA A 567 -0.85 -5.13 4.76
N SER A 568 0.07 -4.31 5.26
CA SER A 568 -0.17 -3.26 6.26
C SER A 568 -0.65 -1.96 5.63
N ASN A 569 -1.12 -0.99 6.43
CA ASN A 569 -1.36 0.35 5.89
C ASN A 569 -0.04 1.11 5.82
N ASP A 570 0.44 1.38 4.62
CA ASP A 570 1.79 1.87 4.39
C ASP A 570 1.78 3.32 3.90
N THR A 571 2.70 4.14 4.42
CA THR A 571 2.93 5.51 3.94
C THR A 571 4.35 5.63 3.40
N ILE A 572 4.50 5.71 2.08
CA ILE A 572 5.78 5.80 1.39
C ILE A 572 5.94 7.19 0.80
N THR A 573 6.99 7.91 1.21
CA THR A 573 7.35 9.21 0.62
C THR A 573 8.71 9.15 -0.04
N VAL A 574 8.82 9.46 -1.33
CA VAL A 574 10.10 9.40 -2.06
C VAL A 574 10.36 10.66 -2.86
N ASP A 575 11.45 11.34 -2.52
CA ASP A 575 12.01 12.43 -3.31
C ASP A 575 12.96 11.86 -4.37
N TYR A 576 12.78 12.16 -5.65
CA TYR A 576 13.63 11.60 -6.70
C TYR A 576 14.17 12.62 -7.70
N SER A 577 15.27 12.27 -8.36
CA SER A 577 15.89 13.12 -9.39
C SER A 577 15.23 12.93 -10.75
N LEU A 578 14.53 13.96 -11.23
CA LEU A 578 14.01 14.03 -12.59
C LEU A 578 15.13 13.96 -13.64
N ASP A 579 16.26 14.61 -13.35
CA ASP A 579 17.43 14.60 -14.23
C ASP A 579 17.93 13.17 -14.48
N LYS A 580 17.90 12.30 -13.46
CA LYS A 580 18.27 10.89 -13.57
C LYS A 580 17.19 10.05 -14.25
N ALA A 581 15.93 10.29 -13.94
CA ALA A 581 14.83 9.60 -14.60
C ALA A 581 14.83 9.82 -16.12
N ALA A 582 15.21 11.01 -16.58
CA ALA A 582 15.29 11.32 -18.00
C ALA A 582 16.57 10.88 -18.71
N GLU A 583 17.62 10.48 -17.98
CA GLU A 583 18.82 9.91 -18.60
C GLU A 583 18.50 8.52 -19.19
N PHE A 584 18.99 8.22 -20.40
CA PHE A 584 18.81 6.89 -21.04
C PHE A 584 19.49 5.73 -20.28
N ASN A 585 20.11 6.00 -19.12
CA ASN A 585 21.00 5.10 -18.40
C ASN A 585 20.42 4.69 -17.05
N GLY A 586 19.55 3.68 -17.05
CA GLY A 586 19.38 2.72 -15.95
C GLY A 586 18.95 3.22 -14.57
N PHE A 587 18.50 4.47 -14.42
CA PHE A 587 17.67 4.87 -13.29
C PHE A 587 16.29 4.19 -13.42
N SER A 588 15.79 3.67 -12.32
CA SER A 588 14.38 3.31 -12.18
C SER A 588 13.97 3.43 -10.72
N LEU A 589 12.72 3.80 -10.49
CA LEU A 589 12.08 3.82 -9.18
C LEU A 589 10.81 2.99 -9.25
N GLY A 590 10.70 1.97 -8.41
CA GLY A 590 9.49 1.18 -8.23
C GLY A 590 9.00 1.27 -6.78
N ILE A 591 7.75 1.63 -6.58
CA ILE A 591 7.09 1.58 -5.28
C ILE A 591 5.96 0.57 -5.42
N ASN A 592 6.02 -0.51 -4.66
CA ASN A 592 5.03 -1.59 -4.67
C ASN A 592 4.53 -1.81 -3.25
N THR A 593 3.34 -1.30 -2.94
CA THR A 593 2.67 -1.65 -1.69
C THR A 593 1.76 -2.85 -1.91
N GLY A 594 1.52 -3.62 -0.85
CA GLY A 594 0.80 -4.88 -0.94
C GLY A 594 -0.70 -4.69 -0.91
N ALA A 595 -1.37 -5.16 0.14
CA ALA A 595 -2.77 -4.83 0.38
C ALA A 595 -2.85 -3.92 1.61
N GLY A 596 -3.96 -3.25 1.86
CA GLY A 596 -4.04 -2.24 2.91
C GLY A 596 -4.39 -0.89 2.31
N ASN A 597 -4.72 0.09 3.16
CA ASN A 597 -5.01 1.44 2.69
C ASN A 597 -3.70 2.23 2.67
N ASP A 598 -3.07 2.28 1.51
CA ASP A 598 -1.72 2.82 1.36
C ASP A 598 -1.72 4.29 0.95
N THR A 599 -0.62 4.97 1.24
CA THR A 599 -0.39 6.35 0.84
C THR A 599 1.00 6.46 0.23
N VAL A 600 1.07 6.71 -1.07
CA VAL A 600 2.33 6.95 -1.78
C VAL A 600 2.41 8.41 -2.21
N HIS A 601 3.48 9.09 -1.80
CA HIS A 601 3.77 10.45 -2.22
C HIS A 601 5.16 10.53 -2.84
N THR A 602 5.26 10.88 -4.11
CA THR A 602 6.56 11.09 -4.77
C THR A 602 6.73 12.55 -5.15
N THR A 603 7.94 13.08 -5.01
CA THR A 603 8.27 14.43 -5.46
C THR A 603 9.46 14.41 -6.42
N ALA A 604 9.24 14.87 -7.66
CA ALA A 604 10.28 14.95 -8.69
C ALA A 604 11.06 16.27 -8.60
N PHE A 605 12.37 16.20 -8.39
CA PHE A 605 13.26 17.35 -8.34
C PHE A 605 14.10 17.49 -9.61
N ASN A 606 14.10 18.71 -10.17
CA ASN A 606 14.91 19.10 -11.31
C ASN A 606 15.99 20.11 -10.90
N THR A 607 17.25 19.85 -11.26
CA THR A 607 18.38 20.79 -11.05
C THR A 607 18.76 21.57 -12.32
N MET A 608 18.34 21.13 -13.50
CA MET A 608 18.62 21.73 -14.80
C MET A 608 17.35 22.31 -15.47
N GLY A 609 17.26 23.63 -15.56
CA GLY A 609 16.14 24.35 -16.22
C GLY A 609 15.99 24.20 -17.74
N ASN A 610 16.34 23.05 -18.33
CA ASN A 610 16.05 22.68 -19.72
C ASN A 610 14.84 21.70 -19.75
N ASN A 611 14.02 21.72 -20.81
CA ASN A 611 12.89 20.79 -21.00
C ASN A 611 13.37 19.32 -21.08
N ILE A 612 13.48 18.70 -19.92
CA ILE A 612 13.81 17.30 -19.66
C ILE A 612 12.57 16.39 -19.48
N PRO A 613 11.37 16.85 -19.05
CA PRO A 613 10.20 15.98 -18.81
C PRO A 613 9.87 15.06 -20.00
N ASN A 614 9.79 15.64 -21.21
CA ASN A 614 9.53 14.89 -22.44
C ASN A 614 10.55 13.78 -22.78
N GLN A 615 11.74 13.78 -22.17
CA GLN A 615 12.72 12.71 -22.31
C GLN A 615 12.48 11.60 -21.28
N GLN A 616 12.02 11.93 -20.07
CA GLN A 616 11.59 10.93 -19.09
C GLN A 616 10.34 10.18 -19.58
N ASP A 617 9.38 10.86 -20.20
CA ASP A 617 8.14 10.23 -20.68
C ASP A 617 8.39 9.10 -21.68
N LEU A 618 9.54 9.13 -22.37
CA LEU A 618 9.96 8.07 -23.30
C LEU A 618 10.55 6.84 -22.60
N GLN A 619 10.85 6.93 -21.30
CA GLN A 619 11.57 5.94 -20.52
C GLN A 619 10.67 5.14 -19.57
N GLN A 620 9.55 5.74 -19.10
CA GLN A 620 8.56 5.11 -18.19
C GLN A 620 9.22 4.30 -17.06
N ASN A 621 10.16 4.92 -16.35
CA ASN A 621 11.02 4.26 -15.37
C ASN A 621 10.70 4.62 -13.91
N VAL A 622 9.60 5.32 -13.66
CA VAL A 622 9.04 5.56 -12.34
C VAL A 622 7.67 4.89 -12.29
N VAL A 623 7.50 3.95 -11.36
CA VAL A 623 6.31 3.10 -11.26
C VAL A 623 5.82 3.07 -9.82
N VAL A 624 4.51 3.25 -9.64
CA VAL A 624 3.80 3.14 -8.37
C VAL A 624 2.69 2.11 -8.52
N ASN A 625 2.72 1.07 -7.70
CA ASN A 625 1.69 0.04 -7.59
C ASN A 625 1.23 -0.04 -6.13
N THR A 626 -0.07 0.10 -5.84
CA THR A 626 -0.57 0.05 -4.45
C THR A 626 -1.48 -1.14 -4.11
N GLY A 627 -1.84 -1.95 -5.10
CA GLY A 627 -2.42 -3.27 -4.86
C GLY A 627 -3.90 -3.26 -4.50
N ALA A 628 -4.28 -3.51 -3.25
CA ALA A 628 -5.70 -3.59 -2.88
C ALA A 628 -6.00 -2.93 -1.54
N GLY A 629 -6.96 -2.00 -1.54
CA GLY A 629 -7.38 -1.19 -0.41
C GLY A 629 -7.80 0.20 -0.91
N ASP A 630 -8.23 1.08 -0.02
CA ASP A 630 -8.57 2.46 -0.40
C ASP A 630 -7.29 3.31 -0.39
N ASP A 631 -6.58 3.38 -1.52
CA ASP A 631 -5.24 3.95 -1.60
C ASP A 631 -5.22 5.45 -1.94
N VAL A 632 -4.12 6.11 -1.62
CA VAL A 632 -3.84 7.50 -2.00
C VAL A 632 -2.49 7.59 -2.70
N VAL A 633 -2.47 8.00 -3.97
CA VAL A 633 -1.26 8.25 -4.73
C VAL A 633 -1.15 9.73 -5.06
N TRP A 634 -0.01 10.35 -4.76
CA TRP A 634 0.29 11.75 -5.10
C TRP A 634 1.68 11.84 -5.76
N THR A 635 1.74 12.34 -6.99
CA THR A 635 2.98 12.44 -7.77
C THR A 635 3.37 13.88 -8.07
N GLU A 636 3.82 14.63 -7.06
CA GLU A 636 4.25 16.03 -7.24
C GLU A 636 5.48 16.16 -8.17
N GLY A 637 5.43 17.12 -9.10
CA GLY A 637 6.56 17.47 -9.97
C GLY A 637 6.33 17.16 -11.45
N ALA A 638 7.41 17.21 -12.23
CA ALA A 638 7.34 17.07 -13.68
C ALA A 638 7.69 15.64 -14.16
N GLY A 639 7.13 15.29 -15.33
CA GLY A 639 7.41 14.07 -16.09
C GLY A 639 6.65 12.82 -15.64
N GLY A 640 6.66 11.78 -16.49
CA GLY A 640 5.71 10.67 -16.38
C GLY A 640 5.98 9.61 -15.31
N VAL A 641 4.91 9.25 -14.61
CA VAL A 641 4.81 8.14 -13.66
C VAL A 641 3.75 7.14 -14.12
N LEU A 642 4.08 5.85 -14.05
CA LEU A 642 3.09 4.78 -14.23
C LEU A 642 2.42 4.49 -12.88
N ILE A 643 1.11 4.64 -12.80
CA ILE A 643 0.33 4.52 -11.55
C ILE A 643 -0.70 3.40 -11.72
N SER A 644 -0.66 2.42 -10.83
CA SER A 644 -1.69 1.37 -10.71
C SER A 644 -2.11 1.19 -9.27
N THR A 645 -3.39 1.40 -8.96
CA THR A 645 -3.89 1.31 -7.58
C THR A 645 -4.66 0.02 -7.29
N GLY A 646 -5.15 -0.66 -8.33
CA GLY A 646 -5.70 -2.00 -8.21
C GLY A 646 -7.13 -2.01 -7.67
N ALA A 647 -7.42 -2.63 -6.53
CA ALA A 647 -8.80 -2.83 -6.08
C ALA A 647 -9.15 -2.06 -4.80
N GLY A 648 -10.15 -1.18 -4.84
CA GLY A 648 -10.60 -0.41 -3.68
C GLY A 648 -11.23 0.91 -4.09
N ASN A 649 -11.30 1.92 -3.22
CA ASN A 649 -11.75 3.27 -3.62
C ASN A 649 -10.58 4.24 -3.52
N ASP A 650 -9.85 4.35 -4.61
CA ASP A 650 -8.55 5.00 -4.66
C ASP A 650 -8.67 6.50 -4.93
N THR A 651 -7.63 7.24 -4.53
CA THR A 651 -7.51 8.67 -4.78
C THR A 651 -6.15 8.97 -5.39
N ILE A 652 -6.12 9.41 -6.64
CA ILE A 652 -4.89 9.72 -7.37
C ILE A 652 -4.82 11.22 -7.61
N TYR A 653 -3.70 11.85 -7.23
CA TYR A 653 -3.35 13.24 -7.51
C TYR A 653 -2.13 13.27 -8.41
N SER A 654 -2.31 13.59 -9.70
CA SER A 654 -1.20 13.50 -10.65
C SER A 654 -0.12 14.55 -10.39
N ASP A 655 -0.44 15.77 -9.92
CA ASP A 655 0.54 16.84 -9.65
C ASP A 655 0.26 17.53 -8.30
N ASN A 656 -0.92 18.15 -8.15
CA ASN A 656 -1.40 18.85 -6.95
C ASN A 656 -0.39 19.82 -6.25
N SER A 657 0.69 20.20 -6.93
CA SER A 657 1.81 21.00 -6.39
C SER A 657 1.42 22.43 -6.03
N GLY A 658 0.32 22.95 -6.58
CA GLY A 658 -0.21 24.26 -6.22
C GLY A 658 -0.76 24.35 -4.79
N LEU A 659 -0.92 23.21 -4.10
CA LEU A 659 -1.28 23.13 -2.67
C LEU A 659 -0.12 22.78 -1.74
N SER A 660 1.06 22.46 -2.27
CA SER A 660 2.20 22.03 -1.47
C SER A 660 2.62 23.12 -0.46
N GLN A 661 2.82 22.74 0.81
CA GLN A 661 3.24 23.67 1.87
C GLN A 661 4.57 24.36 1.55
N GLN A 662 5.37 23.81 0.63
CA GLN A 662 6.59 24.45 0.12
C GLN A 662 6.31 25.83 -0.51
N ASN A 663 5.10 26.04 -1.06
CA ASN A 663 4.72 27.28 -1.75
C ASN A 663 4.03 28.32 -0.86
N SER A 664 3.79 28.04 0.44
CA SER A 664 3.01 28.91 1.34
C SER A 664 1.57 29.19 0.89
N ASP A 665 1.05 28.40 -0.05
CA ASP A 665 -0.23 28.66 -0.71
C ASP A 665 -1.39 27.96 0.01
N PHE A 666 -2.56 28.60 -0.07
CA PHE A 666 -3.82 28.06 0.42
C PHE A 666 -4.69 27.70 -0.78
N GLY A 667 -5.35 26.54 -0.73
CA GLY A 667 -6.36 26.21 -1.71
C GLY A 667 -7.47 27.25 -1.79
N ALA A 668 -8.20 27.24 -2.91
CA ALA A 668 -9.35 28.12 -3.10
C ALA A 668 -10.29 28.04 -1.88
N THR A 669 -10.73 29.20 -1.39
CA THR A 669 -11.49 29.27 -0.14
C THR A 669 -12.80 30.02 -0.33
N TRP A 670 -13.91 29.37 0.01
CA TRP A 670 -15.25 29.93 0.02
C TRP A 670 -15.80 30.04 1.44
N LEU A 671 -16.76 30.93 1.59
CA LEU A 671 -17.36 31.33 2.86
C LEU A 671 -18.88 31.21 2.77
N VAL A 672 -19.50 30.73 3.85
CA VAL A 672 -20.96 30.66 3.98
C VAL A 672 -21.41 31.35 5.26
N ASN A 673 -22.53 32.05 5.18
CA ASN A 673 -23.11 32.83 6.27
C ASN A 673 -22.13 33.88 6.85
N THR A 674 -21.41 34.60 5.99
CA THR A 674 -20.47 35.65 6.42
C THR A 674 -20.95 37.06 6.07
N GLN A 675 -20.62 38.04 6.90
CA GLN A 675 -20.79 39.48 6.65
C GLN A 675 -19.52 40.13 6.10
N ASN A 676 -18.38 39.43 6.15
CA ASN A 676 -17.06 39.88 5.73
C ASN A 676 -16.38 38.75 4.96
N THR A 677 -15.60 39.10 3.93
CA THR A 677 -14.79 38.16 3.13
C THR A 677 -13.42 37.91 3.73
N ALA A 678 -12.95 38.74 4.66
CA ALA A 678 -11.63 38.58 5.27
C ALA A 678 -11.52 37.27 6.07
N PHE A 679 -10.69 36.34 5.60
CA PHE A 679 -10.57 34.99 6.16
C PHE A 679 -10.27 34.95 7.68
N GLU A 680 -9.43 35.87 8.18
CA GLU A 680 -9.05 35.93 9.59
C GLU A 680 -10.10 36.57 10.51
N ASP A 681 -11.10 37.28 9.97
CA ASP A 681 -12.15 37.99 10.73
C ASP A 681 -13.51 37.87 10.03
N LEU A 682 -14.05 36.66 10.11
CA LEU A 682 -15.38 36.33 9.63
C LEU A 682 -16.41 36.66 10.72
N ARG A 683 -17.50 37.32 10.32
CA ARG A 683 -18.64 37.59 11.21
C ARG A 683 -19.91 37.01 10.62
N GLY A 684 -20.68 36.28 11.40
CA GLY A 684 -21.93 35.68 10.93
C GLY A 684 -23.10 36.66 10.81
N ASN A 685 -24.12 36.30 10.02
CA ASN A 685 -25.36 37.07 10.00
C ASN A 685 -26.23 36.72 11.23
N ALA A 686 -26.51 37.72 12.07
CA ALA A 686 -27.22 37.51 13.34
C ALA A 686 -28.76 37.39 13.21
N ALA A 687 -29.33 37.51 12.00
CA ALA A 687 -30.76 37.36 11.78
C ALA A 687 -31.14 35.87 11.71
N GLY A 688 -32.17 35.45 12.46
CA GLY A 688 -32.67 34.08 12.38
C GLY A 688 -33.29 33.76 11.01
N LEU A 689 -33.17 32.49 10.58
CA LEU A 689 -33.71 32.01 9.32
C LEU A 689 -35.24 31.81 9.44
N SER A 690 -36.01 32.56 8.65
CA SER A 690 -37.47 32.44 8.60
C SER A 690 -37.97 31.72 7.35
N SER A 691 -39.25 31.36 7.32
CA SER A 691 -39.88 30.68 6.18
C SER A 691 -40.11 31.59 4.98
N GLY A 692 -39.91 32.90 5.11
CA GLY A 692 -40.18 33.87 4.05
C GLY A 692 -41.65 33.95 3.63
N GLN A 693 -42.57 33.23 4.29
CA GLN A 693 -43.98 33.12 3.95
C GLN A 693 -44.85 33.32 5.19
N ALA A 694 -45.64 34.39 5.17
CA ALA A 694 -46.61 34.64 6.22
C ALA A 694 -47.79 33.66 6.11
N THR A 695 -48.19 33.10 7.24
CA THR A 695 -49.47 32.38 7.40
C THR A 695 -50.68 33.28 7.08
N PRO A 696 -51.89 32.74 6.89
CA PRO A 696 -53.10 33.54 6.69
C PRO A 696 -53.34 34.63 7.76
N ALA A 697 -52.89 34.42 9.00
CA ALA A 697 -52.93 35.42 10.07
C ALA A 697 -51.86 36.52 9.96
N GLY A 698 -50.91 36.41 9.02
CA GLY A 698 -49.83 37.38 8.78
C GLY A 698 -48.56 37.12 9.60
N ASN A 699 -48.44 35.96 10.26
CA ASN A 699 -47.28 35.61 11.08
C ASN A 699 -46.26 34.83 10.23
N ASP A 700 -45.01 35.28 10.23
CA ASP A 700 -43.87 34.50 9.70
C ASP A 700 -43.37 33.53 10.78
N ILE A 701 -42.82 32.41 10.36
CA ILE A 701 -42.34 31.31 11.20
C ILE A 701 -40.87 31.01 10.87
N PRO A 702 -40.13 30.27 11.71
CA PRO A 702 -38.83 29.72 11.35
C PRO A 702 -38.88 28.90 10.06
N ALA A 703 -37.76 28.79 9.35
CA ALA A 703 -37.71 28.01 8.12
C ALA A 703 -38.10 26.54 8.34
N VAL A 704 -38.96 26.03 7.48
CA VAL A 704 -39.35 24.63 7.42
C VAL A 704 -38.42 23.93 6.44
N LEU A 705 -37.43 23.23 6.97
CA LEU A 705 -36.41 22.51 6.18
C LEU A 705 -36.66 21.00 6.14
N TYR A 706 -37.73 20.51 6.76
CA TYR A 706 -38.10 19.10 6.75
C TYR A 706 -38.28 18.55 5.33
N GLY A 707 -37.51 17.52 5.01
CA GLY A 707 -37.48 16.82 3.74
C GLY A 707 -36.87 17.62 2.58
N ALA A 708 -36.35 18.83 2.82
CA ALA A 708 -35.60 19.56 1.81
C ALA A 708 -34.30 18.81 1.49
N GLN A 709 -33.83 18.95 0.26
CA GLN A 709 -32.52 18.43 -0.16
C GLN A 709 -31.54 19.60 -0.28
N LEU A 710 -30.33 19.41 0.21
CA LEU A 710 -29.20 20.32 0.00
C LEU A 710 -28.23 19.65 -0.97
N THR A 711 -27.84 20.38 -2.01
CA THR A 711 -26.85 19.97 -3.01
C THR A 711 -25.66 20.92 -2.92
N VAL A 712 -24.45 20.35 -2.87
CA VAL A 712 -23.18 21.07 -3.04
C VAL A 712 -22.58 20.60 -4.36
N THR A 713 -22.26 21.53 -5.26
CA THR A 713 -21.66 21.24 -6.56
C THR A 713 -20.36 22.03 -6.70
N LEU A 714 -19.28 21.35 -7.08
CA LEU A 714 -17.97 21.92 -7.38
C LEU A 714 -17.63 21.72 -8.85
N ALA A 715 -17.46 22.80 -9.59
CA ALA A 715 -16.83 22.76 -10.91
C ALA A 715 -15.30 22.69 -10.76
N GLY A 716 -14.62 22.03 -11.72
CA GLY A 716 -13.16 21.95 -11.74
C GLY A 716 -12.49 23.30 -11.98
N ALA A 717 -11.16 23.32 -11.85
CA ALA A 717 -10.39 24.56 -11.96
C ALA A 717 -10.50 25.19 -13.36
N SER A 718 -10.31 26.51 -13.43
CA SER A 718 -10.26 27.25 -14.69
C SER A 718 -9.00 26.91 -15.49
N LEU A 719 -9.09 25.88 -16.34
CA LEU A 719 -8.04 25.47 -17.28
C LEU A 719 -8.46 25.75 -18.72
N GLY A 720 -7.48 25.94 -19.61
CA GLY A 720 -7.72 26.15 -21.03
C GLY A 720 -8.04 24.83 -21.74
N GLY A 721 -9.27 24.34 -21.65
CA GLY A 721 -9.71 23.09 -22.30
C GLY A 721 -10.47 22.11 -21.39
N ALA A 722 -10.43 22.35 -20.07
CA ALA A 722 -11.10 21.49 -19.10
C ALA A 722 -12.62 21.38 -19.30
N VAL A 723 -13.12 20.16 -19.16
CA VAL A 723 -14.54 19.79 -19.31
C VAL A 723 -15.45 20.61 -18.38
N THR A 724 -15.01 20.87 -17.15
CA THR A 724 -15.80 21.57 -16.13
C THR A 724 -15.44 23.04 -15.97
N SER A 725 -14.85 23.71 -16.96
CA SER A 725 -14.35 25.09 -16.81
C SER A 725 -15.44 26.18 -16.68
N ALA A 726 -16.72 25.80 -16.74
CA ALA A 726 -17.84 26.72 -16.54
C ALA A 726 -18.20 26.84 -15.05
N ALA A 727 -19.08 27.80 -14.71
CA ALA A 727 -19.59 27.93 -13.34
C ALA A 727 -20.33 26.65 -12.90
N ALA A 728 -20.26 26.32 -11.61
CA ALA A 728 -20.96 25.17 -11.07
C ALA A 728 -22.48 25.29 -11.24
N ASP A 729 -23.09 24.25 -11.80
CA ASP A 729 -24.53 24.13 -11.95
C ASP A 729 -24.98 22.71 -11.60
N SER A 730 -25.82 22.57 -10.58
CA SER A 730 -26.25 21.27 -10.07
C SER A 730 -26.79 20.39 -11.20
N PHE A 731 -26.35 19.13 -11.26
CA PHE A 731 -26.71 18.13 -12.28
C PHE A 731 -26.27 18.43 -13.73
N ASP A 732 -25.55 19.53 -13.99
CA ASP A 732 -25.15 19.97 -15.34
C ASP A 732 -23.63 20.22 -15.46
N ASN A 733 -23.02 20.90 -14.49
CA ASN A 733 -21.58 21.16 -14.51
C ASN A 733 -20.99 21.13 -13.09
N GLY A 734 -20.20 20.10 -12.81
CA GLY A 734 -19.42 19.89 -11.61
C GLY A 734 -19.76 18.59 -10.87
N PHE A 735 -18.93 18.27 -9.89
CA PHE A 735 -19.10 17.13 -9.00
C PHE A 735 -19.98 17.52 -7.83
N GLU A 736 -20.92 16.64 -7.47
CA GLU A 736 -21.94 17.01 -6.50
C GLU A 736 -22.18 15.98 -5.40
N GLY A 737 -22.61 16.49 -4.26
CA GLY A 737 -23.05 15.72 -3.12
C GLY A 737 -24.39 16.23 -2.61
N ILE A 738 -25.28 15.31 -2.25
CA ILE A 738 -26.66 15.62 -1.90
C ILE A 738 -26.99 15.02 -0.54
N ILE A 739 -27.65 15.80 0.32
CA ILE A 739 -28.16 15.33 1.61
C ILE A 739 -29.62 15.72 1.81
N ASN A 740 -30.39 14.83 2.44
CA ASN A 740 -31.72 15.19 2.94
C ASN A 740 -31.56 15.88 4.29
N LEU A 741 -32.11 17.10 4.45
CA LEU A 741 -32.00 17.83 5.71
C LEU A 741 -32.62 17.10 6.91
N ASN A 742 -33.50 16.12 6.68
CA ASN A 742 -34.00 15.26 7.77
C ASN A 742 -32.89 14.47 8.46
N ASP A 743 -31.79 14.16 7.78
CA ASP A 743 -30.65 13.42 8.35
C ASP A 743 -29.92 14.27 9.41
N ILE A 744 -30.03 15.59 9.31
CA ILE A 744 -29.52 16.56 10.30
C ILE A 744 -30.59 16.93 11.34
N LEU A 745 -31.83 17.12 10.91
CA LEU A 745 -32.92 17.60 11.76
C LEU A 745 -33.51 16.51 12.67
N GLY A 746 -33.40 15.25 12.26
CA GLY A 746 -34.15 14.13 12.83
C GLY A 746 -35.66 14.38 12.69
N ASP A 747 -36.37 14.40 13.83
CA ASP A 747 -37.82 14.62 13.85
C ASP A 747 -38.26 16.09 13.79
N ARG A 748 -37.32 17.03 13.82
CA ARG A 748 -37.65 18.47 13.79
C ARG A 748 -38.18 18.89 12.42
N VAL A 749 -39.18 19.76 12.45
CA VAL A 749 -39.75 20.36 11.24
C VAL A 749 -39.02 21.65 10.83
N PHE A 750 -38.63 22.44 11.84
CA PHE A 750 -37.96 23.72 11.66
C PHE A 750 -36.44 23.55 11.76
N GLY A 751 -35.75 24.18 10.82
CA GLY A 751 -34.29 24.25 10.81
C GLY A 751 -33.79 25.68 10.88
N ASP A 752 -32.54 25.84 11.29
CA ASP A 752 -31.83 27.11 11.29
C ASP A 752 -30.50 27.05 10.52
N GLN A 753 -29.76 28.15 10.51
CA GLN A 753 -28.48 28.24 9.80
C GLN A 753 -27.46 27.18 10.23
N ARG A 754 -27.45 26.78 11.50
CA ARG A 754 -26.50 25.79 12.01
C ARG A 754 -26.81 24.41 11.44
N ASP A 755 -28.09 24.11 11.24
CA ASP A 755 -28.52 22.87 10.60
C ASP A 755 -28.09 22.85 9.12
N ILE A 756 -28.16 23.98 8.42
CA ILE A 756 -27.66 24.11 7.05
C ILE A 756 -26.13 23.97 7.01
N ASN A 757 -25.39 24.66 7.87
CA ASN A 757 -23.93 24.54 7.91
C ASN A 757 -23.49 23.10 8.24
N ALA A 758 -24.20 22.44 9.17
CA ALA A 758 -23.95 21.04 9.50
C ALA A 758 -24.26 20.11 8.31
N ALA A 759 -25.33 20.38 7.54
CA ALA A 759 -25.62 19.64 6.32
C ALA A 759 -24.54 19.81 5.25
N ILE A 760 -24.08 21.05 5.01
CA ILE A 760 -22.99 21.32 4.07
C ILE A 760 -21.72 20.59 4.52
N ALA A 761 -21.35 20.70 5.79
CA ALA A 761 -20.17 20.01 6.32
C ALA A 761 -20.29 18.49 6.23
N GLN A 762 -21.49 17.94 6.45
CA GLN A 762 -21.76 16.51 6.32
C GLN A 762 -21.56 16.04 4.86
N VAL A 763 -22.06 16.80 3.89
CA VAL A 763 -21.88 16.50 2.46
C VAL A 763 -20.42 16.62 2.08
N VAL A 764 -19.79 17.77 2.35
CA VAL A 764 -18.42 18.03 1.92
C VAL A 764 -17.44 17.03 2.53
N ASN A 765 -17.50 16.80 3.84
CA ASN A 765 -16.45 16.03 4.52
C ASN A 765 -16.65 14.51 4.49
N ASN A 766 -17.81 13.99 4.07
CA ASN A 766 -18.10 12.55 4.08
C ASN A 766 -18.59 11.99 2.74
N HIS A 767 -18.72 12.82 1.70
CA HIS A 767 -19.08 12.34 0.38
C HIS A 767 -17.86 11.77 -0.33
N LYS A 768 -17.99 10.57 -0.90
CA LYS A 768 -16.91 9.80 -1.54
C LYS A 768 -16.01 10.59 -2.51
N VAL A 769 -16.57 11.55 -3.26
CA VAL A 769 -15.83 12.45 -4.15
C VAL A 769 -15.46 13.76 -3.45
N LEU A 770 -16.46 14.57 -3.06
CA LEU A 770 -16.22 15.90 -2.48
C LEU A 770 -15.29 15.92 -1.26
N SER A 771 -15.21 14.86 -0.45
CA SER A 771 -14.29 14.82 0.69
C SER A 771 -12.82 14.67 0.30
N LYS A 772 -12.54 14.39 -0.98
CA LYS A 772 -11.20 14.36 -1.59
C LYS A 772 -10.87 15.67 -2.31
N LEU A 773 -11.88 16.51 -2.57
CA LEU A 773 -11.77 17.76 -3.31
C LEU A 773 -11.94 19.00 -2.43
N LEU A 774 -12.68 18.89 -1.32
CA LEU A 774 -13.07 19.99 -0.45
C LEU A 774 -13.03 19.56 1.01
N VAL A 775 -12.80 20.54 1.89
CA VAL A 775 -13.02 20.42 3.33
C VAL A 775 -13.86 21.59 3.84
N ALA A 776 -14.83 21.32 4.70
CA ALA A 776 -15.71 22.30 5.31
C ALA A 776 -15.50 22.36 6.83
N GLU A 777 -15.25 23.56 7.34
CA GLU A 777 -14.95 23.83 8.75
C GLU A 777 -15.78 24.98 9.33
N ASN A 778 -16.07 24.90 10.62
CA ASN A 778 -16.78 25.97 11.32
C ASN A 778 -15.90 27.22 11.47
N GLY A 779 -16.40 28.36 11.00
CA GLY A 779 -15.81 29.66 11.27
C GLY A 779 -16.43 30.36 12.50
N PRO A 780 -15.92 31.54 12.89
CA PRO A 780 -16.49 32.35 13.95
C PRO A 780 -17.96 32.75 13.70
N ASP A 781 -18.72 32.98 14.78
CA ASP A 781 -20.11 33.48 14.74
C ASP A 781 -21.07 32.67 13.83
N ASN A 782 -20.90 31.35 13.74
CA ASN A 782 -21.68 30.44 12.88
C ASN A 782 -21.48 30.64 11.37
N SER A 783 -20.34 31.19 10.96
CA SER A 783 -19.91 31.08 9.56
C SER A 783 -19.39 29.66 9.27
N LEU A 784 -19.29 29.32 8.00
CA LEU A 784 -18.62 28.10 7.54
C LEU A 784 -17.56 28.49 6.51
N VAL A 785 -16.42 27.82 6.56
CA VAL A 785 -15.30 27.96 5.63
C VAL A 785 -15.20 26.67 4.84
N ILE A 786 -15.12 26.76 3.52
CA ILE A 786 -14.93 25.63 2.63
C ILE A 786 -13.63 25.86 1.88
N ARG A 787 -12.71 24.90 1.89
CA ARG A 787 -11.40 24.99 1.23
C ARG A 787 -11.22 23.87 0.23
N SER A 788 -10.61 24.17 -0.91
CA SER A 788 -10.15 23.18 -1.87
C SER A 788 -9.02 22.34 -1.29
N GLN A 789 -9.10 21.03 -1.50
CA GLN A 789 -8.04 20.04 -1.28
C GLN A 789 -7.31 19.66 -2.59
N VAL A 790 -7.76 20.23 -3.70
CA VAL A 790 -7.07 20.17 -5.00
C VAL A 790 -6.57 21.55 -5.40
N ASP A 791 -5.45 21.57 -6.11
CA ASP A 791 -4.88 22.77 -6.68
C ASP A 791 -5.69 23.27 -7.88
N GLY A 792 -5.26 24.38 -8.45
CA GLY A 792 -5.97 25.09 -9.51
C GLY A 792 -6.44 26.47 -9.10
N GLN A 793 -6.79 27.26 -10.12
CA GLN A 793 -7.42 28.57 -9.95
C GLN A 793 -8.94 28.43 -10.11
N PHE A 794 -9.66 28.76 -9.04
CA PHE A 794 -11.12 28.72 -8.98
C PHE A 794 -11.70 30.13 -8.83
N GLU A 795 -12.82 30.35 -9.48
CA GLU A 795 -13.66 31.52 -9.36
C GLU A 795 -14.74 31.34 -8.28
N ALA A 796 -15.39 32.43 -7.88
CA ALA A 796 -16.43 32.38 -6.86
C ALA A 796 -17.61 31.47 -7.26
N ASP A 797 -17.94 31.43 -8.54
CA ASP A 797 -19.08 30.68 -9.09
C ASP A 797 -18.78 29.19 -9.32
N ASP A 798 -17.54 28.73 -9.07
CA ASP A 798 -17.15 27.31 -9.22
C ASP A 798 -17.62 26.45 -8.04
N LEU A 799 -18.14 27.07 -6.97
CA LEU A 799 -18.85 26.37 -5.90
C LEU A 799 -20.30 26.84 -5.83
N GLN A 800 -21.24 25.92 -5.99
CA GLN A 800 -22.67 26.18 -5.89
C GLN A 800 -23.27 25.38 -4.73
N ILE A 801 -24.08 26.02 -3.88
CA ILE A 801 -24.78 25.36 -2.78
C ILE A 801 -26.27 25.70 -2.89
N THR A 802 -27.11 24.73 -3.18
CA THR A 802 -28.55 24.95 -3.39
C THR A 802 -29.40 24.10 -2.46
N LEU A 803 -30.61 24.60 -2.14
CA LEU A 803 -31.63 23.86 -1.41
C LEU A 803 -32.88 23.71 -2.28
N SER A 804 -33.31 22.46 -2.45
CA SER A 804 -34.56 22.11 -3.12
C SER A 804 -35.64 21.75 -2.09
N PRO A 805 -36.84 22.35 -2.18
CA PRO A 805 -37.90 22.09 -1.21
C PRO A 805 -38.48 20.68 -1.42
N ALA A 806 -38.91 20.06 -0.34
CA ALA A 806 -39.60 18.79 -0.40
C ALA A 806 -40.89 18.89 -1.24
N GLY A 807 -41.16 17.89 -2.10
CA GLY A 807 -42.37 17.82 -2.89
C GLY A 807 -43.56 17.30 -2.07
N VAL A 808 -44.56 18.14 -1.80
CA VAL A 808 -45.72 17.74 -0.98
C VAL A 808 -46.56 16.64 -1.63
N SER A 809 -46.61 16.57 -2.96
CA SER A 809 -47.34 15.52 -3.69
C SER A 809 -46.80 14.11 -3.40
N GLY A 810 -45.50 13.98 -3.09
CA GLY A 810 -44.85 12.71 -2.76
C GLY A 810 -44.87 12.35 -1.27
N MET A 811 -45.35 13.24 -0.39
CA MET A 811 -45.35 13.03 1.05
C MET A 811 -46.49 12.13 1.53
N SER A 812 -46.22 11.33 2.57
CA SER A 812 -47.25 10.57 3.28
C SER A 812 -48.21 11.49 4.04
N ASP A 813 -49.44 11.03 4.25
CA ASP A 813 -50.45 11.77 5.03
C ASP A 813 -49.96 12.10 6.45
N SER A 814 -49.15 11.21 7.04
CA SER A 814 -48.53 11.43 8.35
C SER A 814 -47.51 12.57 8.32
N ALA A 815 -46.67 12.66 7.29
CA ALA A 815 -45.70 13.75 7.14
C ALA A 815 -46.43 15.10 6.93
N LYS A 816 -47.47 15.12 6.09
CA LYS A 816 -48.30 16.32 5.87
C LYS A 816 -48.97 16.80 7.17
N GLY A 817 -49.56 15.87 7.93
CA GLY A 817 -50.19 16.19 9.21
C GLY A 817 -49.21 16.70 10.28
N ARG A 818 -47.96 16.21 10.27
CA ARG A 818 -46.87 16.73 11.12
C ARG A 818 -46.54 18.17 10.75
N LEU A 819 -46.30 18.45 9.47
CA LEU A 819 -46.00 19.81 8.98
C LEU A 819 -47.13 20.79 9.34
N GLU A 820 -48.37 20.43 9.04
CA GLU A 820 -49.55 21.26 9.35
C GLU A 820 -49.63 21.59 10.85
N SER A 821 -49.44 20.59 11.71
CA SER A 821 -49.52 20.76 13.17
C SER A 821 -48.41 21.66 13.69
N ALA A 822 -47.16 21.43 13.26
CA ALA A 822 -46.01 22.23 13.66
C ALA A 822 -46.16 23.69 13.21
N ILE A 823 -46.57 23.92 11.96
CA ILE A 823 -46.78 25.27 11.40
C ILE A 823 -47.88 26.00 12.18
N ARG A 824 -49.02 25.36 12.46
CA ARG A 824 -50.12 25.98 13.24
C ARG A 824 -49.68 26.38 14.64
N GLU A 825 -48.90 25.53 15.29
CA GLU A 825 -48.41 25.77 16.65
C GLU A 825 -47.44 26.95 16.68
N GLU A 826 -46.43 26.92 15.81
CA GLU A 826 -45.38 27.95 15.75
C GLU A 826 -45.90 29.31 15.31
N SER A 827 -46.77 29.33 14.28
CA SER A 827 -47.40 30.57 13.81
C SER A 827 -48.50 31.09 14.74
N ASN A 828 -48.97 30.28 15.69
CA ASN A 828 -50.19 30.54 16.46
C ASN A 828 -51.40 30.89 15.57
N ASP A 829 -51.52 30.25 14.39
CA ASP A 829 -52.61 30.43 13.43
C ASP A 829 -53.37 29.12 13.19
N SER A 830 -54.48 28.93 13.90
CA SER A 830 -55.36 27.78 13.70
C SER A 830 -56.05 27.74 12.33
N ASN A 831 -56.01 28.82 11.54
CA ASN A 831 -56.65 28.87 10.22
C ASN A 831 -55.76 28.38 9.08
N PHE A 832 -54.47 28.09 9.33
CA PHE A 832 -53.63 27.43 8.34
C PHE A 832 -54.24 26.06 8.01
N ASP A 833 -54.66 25.83 6.77
CA ASP A 833 -55.53 24.69 6.42
C ASP A 833 -54.78 23.43 5.96
N GLY A 834 -53.44 23.44 5.97
CA GLY A 834 -52.60 22.27 5.65
C GLY A 834 -52.77 21.74 4.23
N THR A 835 -53.41 22.48 3.33
CA THR A 835 -53.58 22.05 1.94
C THR A 835 -52.22 21.90 1.26
N ASP A 836 -52.10 20.97 0.30
CA ASP A 836 -50.85 20.72 -0.42
C ASP A 836 -50.23 22.01 -0.99
N ALA A 837 -51.07 22.92 -1.49
CA ALA A 837 -50.61 24.22 -2.00
C ALA A 837 -50.02 25.13 -0.91
N ASN A 838 -50.64 25.19 0.28
CA ASN A 838 -50.15 26.02 1.38
C ASN A 838 -48.90 25.43 2.05
N LEU A 839 -48.83 24.10 2.19
CA LEU A 839 -47.62 23.42 2.64
C LEU A 839 -46.46 23.65 1.67
N GLN A 840 -46.70 23.47 0.36
CA GLN A 840 -45.66 23.69 -0.65
C GLN A 840 -45.20 25.14 -0.68
N ALA A 841 -46.10 26.11 -0.50
CA ALA A 841 -45.72 27.52 -0.43
C ALA A 841 -44.74 27.81 0.71
N VAL A 842 -44.98 27.26 1.91
CA VAL A 842 -44.09 27.43 3.07
C VAL A 842 -42.73 26.76 2.83
N LEU A 843 -42.70 25.55 2.27
CA LEU A 843 -41.46 24.85 1.94
C LEU A 843 -40.63 25.63 0.90
N ASN A 844 -41.26 26.07 -0.19
CA ASN A 844 -40.60 26.89 -1.22
C ASN A 844 -40.09 28.22 -0.67
N GLY A 845 -40.86 28.85 0.22
CA GLY A 845 -40.46 30.07 0.91
C GLY A 845 -39.22 29.86 1.77
N SER A 846 -39.16 28.74 2.49
CA SER A 846 -38.07 28.41 3.41
C SER A 846 -36.77 28.19 2.67
N THR A 847 -36.78 27.44 1.56
CA THR A 847 -35.57 27.27 0.72
C THR A 847 -35.18 28.57 0.02
N SER A 848 -36.14 29.37 -0.46
CA SER A 848 -35.86 30.70 -1.03
C SER A 848 -35.25 31.66 -0.01
N ALA A 849 -35.66 31.60 1.25
CA ALA A 849 -35.06 32.37 2.33
C ALA A 849 -33.64 31.89 2.63
N ALA A 850 -33.39 30.58 2.57
CA ALA A 850 -32.05 30.02 2.71
C ALA A 850 -31.10 30.46 1.58
N HIS A 851 -31.58 30.54 0.34
CA HIS A 851 -30.82 31.14 -0.78
C HIS A 851 -30.56 32.66 -0.62
N GLY A 852 -31.10 33.30 0.41
CA GLY A 852 -30.74 34.66 0.79
C GLY A 852 -29.52 34.74 1.72
N ILE A 853 -29.00 33.60 2.18
CA ILE A 853 -27.77 33.51 2.97
C ILE A 853 -26.58 33.65 2.02
N ASN A 854 -25.60 34.47 2.41
CA ASN A 854 -24.37 34.62 1.64
C ASN A 854 -23.67 33.25 1.47
N GLY A 855 -23.34 32.91 0.22
CA GLY A 855 -22.71 31.63 -0.16
C GLY A 855 -23.70 30.49 -0.41
N ILE A 856 -25.01 30.75 -0.39
CA ILE A 856 -26.06 29.76 -0.69
C ILE A 856 -26.96 30.31 -1.81
N GLY A 857 -27.19 29.52 -2.84
CA GLY A 857 -27.98 29.88 -4.02
C GLY A 857 -27.25 29.61 -5.33
N THR A 858 -27.85 30.05 -6.42
CA THR A 858 -27.33 29.91 -7.79
C THR A 858 -26.34 31.03 -8.17
N GLY A 859 -25.96 31.89 -7.23
CA GLY A 859 -25.13 33.08 -7.46
C GLY A 859 -23.66 32.89 -7.08
N GLY A 860 -23.18 31.65 -7.12
CA GLY A 860 -21.84 31.26 -6.67
C GLY A 860 -21.63 31.34 -5.17
N GLY A 861 -20.49 30.78 -4.73
CA GLY A 861 -19.99 30.90 -3.37
C GLY A 861 -19.47 32.31 -3.07
N VAL A 862 -19.15 32.58 -1.81
CA VAL A 862 -18.48 33.83 -1.42
C VAL A 862 -17.00 33.55 -1.24
N GLN A 863 -16.18 33.96 -2.19
CA GLN A 863 -14.73 33.75 -2.11
C GLN A 863 -14.11 34.59 -0.98
N ALA A 864 -13.20 33.98 -0.22
CA ALA A 864 -12.51 34.65 0.88
C ALA A 864 -11.42 35.59 0.37
N ASP A 865 -11.20 36.71 1.03
CA ASP A 865 -10.06 37.60 0.80
C ASP A 865 -8.99 37.36 1.87
N SER A 866 -7.73 37.18 1.44
CA SER A 866 -6.59 37.21 2.35
C SER A 866 -6.02 38.60 2.48
N VAL A 867 -5.93 39.07 3.73
CA VAL A 867 -5.27 40.33 4.08
C VAL A 867 -3.74 40.23 3.88
N ASN A 868 -3.20 39.01 3.95
CA ASN A 868 -1.77 38.73 3.84
C ASN A 868 -1.31 38.58 2.39
N PHE A 869 -2.14 38.01 1.50
CA PHE A 869 -1.83 37.81 0.07
C PHE A 869 -2.42 38.88 -0.85
N GLY A 870 -3.31 39.74 -0.32
CA GLY A 870 -3.74 40.96 -1.02
C GLY A 870 -4.80 40.74 -2.09
N GLY A 871 -5.70 39.77 -1.91
CA GLY A 871 -6.80 39.48 -2.84
C GLY A 871 -7.60 38.25 -2.45
N ALA A 872 -8.50 37.84 -3.35
CA ALA A 872 -9.31 36.63 -3.19
C ALA A 872 -8.40 35.38 -3.17
N LEU A 873 -8.76 34.41 -2.33
CA LEU A 873 -8.13 33.10 -2.24
C LEU A 873 -8.73 32.19 -3.31
N THR A 874 -8.19 32.31 -4.51
CA THR A 874 -8.59 31.58 -5.72
C THR A 874 -7.85 30.25 -5.89
N GLY A 875 -6.82 29.98 -5.09
CA GLY A 875 -5.92 28.85 -5.28
C GLY A 875 -4.83 29.12 -6.33
N THR A 876 -3.90 28.17 -6.46
CA THR A 876 -2.75 28.24 -7.38
C THR A 876 -2.76 26.97 -8.23
N ALA A 877 -2.51 27.10 -9.53
CA ALA A 877 -2.37 25.95 -10.42
C ALA A 877 -1.06 25.19 -10.17
N SER A 878 -1.00 23.95 -10.66
CA SER A 878 0.21 23.15 -10.60
C SER A 878 1.40 23.85 -11.26
N THR A 879 2.58 23.66 -10.70
CA THR A 879 3.77 24.45 -11.03
C THR A 879 4.72 23.79 -12.01
N ALA A 880 4.54 22.49 -12.26
CA ALA A 880 5.42 21.64 -13.05
C ALA A 880 4.71 21.11 -14.30
N ASP A 881 5.48 20.81 -15.35
CA ASP A 881 4.94 20.22 -16.58
C ASP A 881 4.78 18.71 -16.36
N ASN A 882 3.56 18.29 -16.05
CA ASN A 882 3.29 16.90 -15.71
C ASN A 882 2.86 16.10 -16.94
N THR A 883 3.84 15.79 -17.78
CA THR A 883 3.59 15.09 -19.04
C THR A 883 3.78 13.59 -18.86
N GLY A 884 2.93 12.79 -19.52
CA GLY A 884 3.18 11.35 -19.68
C GLY A 884 2.87 10.45 -18.48
N ASN A 885 2.09 10.91 -17.49
CA ASN A 885 1.53 9.97 -16.51
C ASN A 885 0.55 9.01 -17.18
N GLU A 886 0.59 7.77 -16.74
CA GLU A 886 -0.32 6.72 -17.16
C GLU A 886 -0.99 6.13 -15.92
N ILE A 887 -2.32 6.24 -15.84
CA ILE A 887 -3.09 5.99 -14.62
C ILE A 887 -4.09 4.87 -14.89
N ASN A 888 -3.91 3.75 -14.17
CA ASN A 888 -4.89 2.69 -14.08
C ASN A 888 -5.40 2.59 -12.64
N ALA A 889 -6.59 3.15 -12.38
CA ALA A 889 -7.20 3.13 -11.05
C ALA A 889 -7.77 1.74 -10.66
N GLY A 890 -7.80 0.78 -11.60
CA GLY A 890 -8.33 -0.56 -11.38
C GLY A 890 -9.83 -0.59 -11.05
N VAL A 891 -10.24 -1.47 -10.13
CA VAL A 891 -11.66 -1.72 -9.78
C VAL A 891 -12.05 -0.94 -8.54
N GLY A 892 -13.00 -0.02 -8.67
CA GLY A 892 -13.27 0.84 -7.53
C GLY A 892 -14.38 1.84 -7.63
N SER A 893 -14.43 2.75 -6.66
CA SER A 893 -15.07 4.07 -6.83
C SER A 893 -14.01 5.14 -6.65
N ASP A 894 -13.22 5.34 -7.70
CA ASP A 894 -11.94 6.05 -7.64
C ASP A 894 -12.09 7.53 -7.99
N VAL A 895 -11.19 8.35 -7.45
CA VAL A 895 -11.11 9.79 -7.71
C VAL A 895 -9.74 10.10 -8.29
N ILE A 896 -9.71 10.48 -9.57
CA ILE A 896 -8.50 10.81 -10.31
C ILE A 896 -8.46 12.32 -10.52
N VAL A 897 -7.53 13.01 -9.88
CA VAL A 897 -7.32 14.45 -9.98
C VAL A 897 -6.12 14.73 -10.86
N LEU A 898 -6.36 15.25 -12.05
CA LEU A 898 -5.32 15.59 -13.02
C LEU A 898 -4.71 16.97 -12.75
N SER A 899 -3.52 17.19 -13.33
CA SER A 899 -2.73 18.40 -13.17
C SER A 899 -3.49 19.62 -13.67
N THR A 900 -3.26 20.76 -13.03
CA THR A 900 -3.83 22.05 -13.45
C THR A 900 -2.86 22.89 -14.28
N ASN A 901 -1.73 22.31 -14.72
CA ASN A 901 -0.84 22.95 -15.69
C ASN A 901 -1.33 22.74 -17.13
N GLY A 902 -1.34 23.79 -17.95
CA GLY A 902 -1.83 23.76 -19.34
C GLY A 902 -0.94 23.05 -20.37
N GLU A 903 0.20 22.49 -19.97
CA GLU A 903 1.04 21.61 -20.79
C GLU A 903 1.02 20.14 -20.34
N SER A 904 0.40 19.83 -19.18
CA SER A 904 0.27 18.45 -18.67
C SER A 904 -0.66 17.63 -19.53
N ASN A 905 -0.34 16.35 -19.74
CA ASN A 905 -1.13 15.47 -20.59
C ASN A 905 -1.14 14.04 -20.04
N GLU A 906 -2.14 13.76 -19.21
CA GLU A 906 -2.27 12.48 -18.56
C GLU A 906 -3.04 11.46 -19.41
N THR A 907 -2.69 10.19 -19.27
CA THR A 907 -3.38 9.07 -19.90
C THR A 907 -4.12 8.27 -18.84
N ILE A 908 -5.44 8.16 -18.98
CA ILE A 908 -6.26 7.31 -18.12
C ILE A 908 -6.53 6.00 -18.86
N VAL A 909 -6.04 4.90 -18.29
CA VAL A 909 -6.12 3.58 -18.87
C VAL A 909 -7.32 2.83 -18.28
N PHE A 910 -8.18 2.33 -19.15
CA PHE A 910 -9.32 1.51 -18.77
C PHE A 910 -9.08 0.07 -19.21
N GLU A 911 -9.08 -0.85 -18.24
CA GLU A 911 -8.92 -2.28 -18.47
C GLU A 911 -9.99 -3.07 -17.71
N GLU A 912 -10.28 -4.29 -18.19
CA GLU A 912 -11.23 -5.22 -17.57
C GLU A 912 -12.59 -4.61 -17.18
N ASP A 913 -13.01 -4.76 -15.93
CA ASP A 913 -14.06 -3.94 -15.31
C ASP A 913 -13.31 -2.92 -14.46
N PHE A 914 -13.58 -1.63 -14.61
CA PHE A 914 -12.89 -0.57 -13.85
C PHE A 914 -13.81 0.06 -12.78
N GLY A 915 -14.98 -0.52 -12.52
CA GLY A 915 -15.88 0.02 -11.50
C GLY A 915 -16.40 1.43 -11.84
N ARG A 916 -16.10 2.43 -11.01
CA ARG A 916 -16.56 3.81 -11.16
C ARG A 916 -15.41 4.81 -10.97
N ASN A 917 -15.01 5.50 -12.03
CA ASN A 917 -13.97 6.51 -11.95
C ASN A 917 -14.57 7.92 -12.02
N THR A 918 -14.20 8.80 -11.10
CA THR A 918 -14.46 10.23 -11.17
C THR A 918 -13.18 10.95 -11.56
N VAL A 919 -13.18 11.64 -12.70
CA VAL A 919 -12.01 12.30 -13.27
C VAL A 919 -12.17 13.81 -13.16
N VAL A 920 -11.30 14.44 -12.40
CA VAL A 920 -11.29 15.88 -12.12
C VAL A 920 -10.21 16.56 -12.95
N ASN A 921 -10.52 17.74 -13.49
CA ASN A 921 -9.63 18.57 -14.32
C ASN A 921 -9.31 18.03 -15.73
N PHE A 922 -10.05 17.04 -16.23
CA PHE A 922 -9.84 16.48 -17.58
C PHE A 922 -9.93 17.55 -18.69
N ASP A 923 -8.88 17.69 -19.49
CA ASP A 923 -8.81 18.51 -20.71
C ASP A 923 -9.23 17.67 -21.93
N ALA A 924 -10.45 17.89 -22.40
CA ALA A 924 -11.03 17.21 -23.55
C ALA A 924 -10.73 17.88 -24.90
N ASP A 925 -10.02 19.02 -24.95
CA ASP A 925 -9.74 19.72 -26.19
C ASP A 925 -8.51 19.14 -26.89
N SER A 926 -8.67 18.20 -27.83
CA SER A 926 -7.55 17.64 -28.63
C SER A 926 -6.70 18.66 -29.40
N ALA A 927 -7.11 19.94 -29.48
CA ALA A 927 -6.28 21.01 -30.02
C ALA A 927 -5.36 21.67 -28.96
N SER A 928 -5.62 21.44 -27.68
CA SER A 928 -4.79 21.84 -26.52
C SER A 928 -3.47 21.09 -26.53
N THR A 929 -2.43 21.73 -25.99
CA THR A 929 -1.13 21.08 -25.75
C THR A 929 -1.17 20.15 -24.55
N GLY A 930 -2.10 20.38 -23.62
CA GLY A 930 -2.31 19.57 -22.44
C GLY A 930 -3.54 18.67 -22.54
N ALA A 931 -3.90 18.24 -23.74
CA ALA A 931 -5.08 17.41 -23.96
C ALA A 931 -4.85 15.99 -23.42
N ASP A 932 -5.69 15.59 -22.47
CA ASP A 932 -5.64 14.29 -21.83
C ASP A 932 -6.14 13.18 -22.75
N ILE A 933 -5.71 11.95 -22.44
CA ILE A 933 -5.97 10.76 -23.26
C ILE A 933 -6.84 9.77 -22.48
N LEU A 934 -7.90 9.27 -23.12
CA LEU A 934 -8.59 8.06 -22.65
C LEU A 934 -8.08 6.86 -23.44
N ASP A 935 -7.48 5.90 -22.76
CA ASP A 935 -6.95 4.68 -23.37
C ASP A 935 -7.94 3.52 -23.17
N PHE A 936 -8.49 3.04 -24.29
CA PHE A 936 -9.38 1.89 -24.34
C PHE A 936 -8.74 0.72 -25.12
N THR A 937 -7.43 0.72 -25.31
CA THR A 937 -6.71 -0.26 -26.12
C THR A 937 -6.93 -1.69 -25.64
N ALA A 938 -7.13 -1.91 -24.32
CA ALA A 938 -7.48 -3.20 -23.73
C ALA A 938 -8.77 -3.80 -24.33
N TYR A 939 -9.74 -2.98 -24.72
CA TYR A 939 -11.00 -3.41 -25.36
C TYR A 939 -10.93 -3.38 -26.89
N LEU A 940 -10.02 -2.58 -27.46
CA LEU A 940 -10.00 -2.21 -28.87
C LEU A 940 -8.84 -2.85 -29.67
N GLY A 941 -8.82 -4.19 -29.68
CA GLY A 941 -7.78 -4.97 -30.36
C GLY A 941 -8.04 -5.32 -31.84
N ASN A 942 -8.94 -4.64 -32.57
CA ASN A 942 -9.17 -5.00 -33.97
C ASN A 942 -7.98 -4.65 -34.86
N GLU A 943 -7.67 -5.53 -35.81
CA GLU A 943 -6.56 -5.32 -36.76
C GLU A 943 -7.04 -5.23 -38.21
N GLN A 944 -6.23 -4.57 -39.04
CA GLN A 944 -6.41 -4.41 -40.48
C GLN A 944 -5.21 -4.89 -41.29
N PHE A 945 -5.48 -5.29 -42.53
CA PHE A 945 -4.44 -5.46 -43.54
C PHE A 945 -4.12 -4.14 -44.24
N GLN A 946 -2.86 -3.74 -44.17
CA GLN A 946 -2.33 -2.56 -44.87
C GLN A 946 -2.46 -2.69 -46.39
N GLY A 947 -2.95 -1.62 -47.05
CA GLY A 947 -2.89 -1.45 -48.51
C GLY A 947 -3.58 -2.51 -49.37
N GLY A 948 -4.60 -3.21 -48.84
CA GLY A 948 -5.29 -4.29 -49.55
C GLY A 948 -4.50 -5.60 -49.65
N SER A 949 -3.47 -5.74 -48.81
CA SER A 949 -2.76 -7.00 -48.61
C SER A 949 -3.64 -8.02 -47.86
N THR A 950 -3.16 -9.26 -47.75
CA THR A 950 -3.72 -10.33 -46.89
C THR A 950 -2.63 -11.09 -46.14
N SER A 951 -1.40 -10.55 -46.14
CA SER A 951 -0.24 -11.17 -45.48
C SER A 951 -0.25 -10.89 -43.99
N THR A 952 0.21 -11.85 -43.19
CA THR A 952 0.42 -11.67 -41.75
C THR A 952 1.35 -10.48 -41.45
N GLU A 953 2.39 -10.30 -42.26
CA GLU A 953 3.37 -9.20 -42.13
C GLU A 953 2.81 -7.79 -42.39
N SER A 954 1.56 -7.68 -42.87
CA SER A 954 0.90 -6.40 -43.14
C SER A 954 -0.26 -6.12 -42.18
N ARG A 955 -0.39 -6.91 -41.11
CA ARG A 955 -1.38 -6.68 -40.05
C ARG A 955 -0.92 -5.50 -39.20
N ASP A 956 -1.87 -4.65 -38.82
CA ASP A 956 -1.66 -3.47 -37.99
C ASP A 956 -2.96 -3.17 -37.24
N THR A 957 -2.93 -2.52 -36.09
CA THR A 957 -4.14 -2.22 -35.32
C THR A 957 -4.98 -1.15 -36.02
N PHE A 958 -6.30 -1.22 -35.91
CA PHE A 958 -7.14 -0.08 -36.31
C PHE A 958 -6.86 1.09 -35.37
N VAL A 959 -6.75 2.30 -35.93
CA VAL A 959 -6.67 3.51 -35.12
C VAL A 959 -7.97 3.68 -34.34
N THR A 960 -7.86 3.97 -33.05
CA THR A 960 -9.01 4.31 -32.22
C THR A 960 -9.58 5.67 -32.65
N THR A 961 -10.89 5.72 -32.89
CA THR A 961 -11.54 6.96 -33.32
C THR A 961 -12.82 7.23 -32.56
N GLY A 962 -12.95 8.46 -32.07
CA GLY A 962 -14.12 8.92 -31.34
C GLY A 962 -15.25 9.41 -32.25
N VAL A 963 -16.49 9.13 -31.86
CA VAL A 963 -17.71 9.51 -32.58
C VAL A 963 -18.78 9.96 -31.58
N ASN A 964 -19.48 11.05 -31.89
CA ASN A 964 -20.64 11.48 -31.11
C ASN A 964 -21.96 11.05 -31.79
N GLY A 965 -22.83 10.37 -31.05
CA GLY A 965 -24.05 9.72 -31.53
C GLY A 965 -23.79 8.40 -32.26
N GLY A 966 -24.85 7.76 -32.78
CA GLY A 966 -24.71 6.44 -33.42
C GLY A 966 -25.74 6.16 -34.53
N ALA A 967 -25.25 5.60 -35.64
CA ALA A 967 -26.05 4.94 -36.69
C ALA A 967 -25.19 4.01 -37.59
N THR A 968 -23.85 4.08 -37.51
CA THR A 968 -22.93 3.13 -38.16
C THR A 968 -21.59 3.11 -37.42
N VAL A 969 -21.23 1.96 -36.87
CA VAL A 969 -20.05 1.71 -36.03
C VAL A 969 -19.04 0.85 -36.80
N THR A 970 -17.76 1.23 -36.76
CA THR A 970 -16.63 0.49 -37.35
C THR A 970 -15.69 -0.05 -36.27
N ALA A 971 -14.62 -0.74 -36.68
CA ALA A 971 -13.60 -1.27 -35.78
C ALA A 971 -12.92 -0.16 -34.97
N ASN A 972 -12.68 -0.42 -33.68
CA ASN A 972 -12.00 0.46 -32.73
C ASN A 972 -12.65 1.86 -32.61
N ASN A 973 -13.98 1.92 -32.57
CA ASN A 973 -14.68 3.18 -32.32
C ASN A 973 -15.00 3.34 -30.82
N VAL A 974 -14.85 4.57 -30.32
CA VAL A 974 -15.37 5.02 -29.02
C VAL A 974 -16.52 5.97 -29.30
N ILE A 975 -17.70 5.69 -28.76
CA ILE A 975 -18.93 6.38 -29.11
C ILE A 975 -19.53 7.04 -27.88
N THR A 976 -19.88 8.33 -27.92
CA THR A 976 -20.67 8.98 -26.86
C THR A 976 -22.13 9.14 -27.27
N ILE A 977 -23.06 8.81 -26.36
CA ILE A 977 -24.49 9.07 -26.49
C ILE A 977 -24.90 10.03 -25.37
N ASN A 978 -24.87 11.33 -25.67
CA ASN A 978 -25.21 12.42 -24.74
C ASN A 978 -26.72 12.73 -24.70
N SER A 979 -27.52 11.94 -25.42
CA SER A 979 -28.95 12.21 -25.63
C SER A 979 -29.85 11.20 -24.96
N PHE A 980 -29.37 10.41 -23.98
CA PHE A 980 -30.23 9.47 -23.26
C PHE A 980 -31.40 10.21 -22.61
N ALA A 981 -32.58 9.60 -22.59
CA ALA A 981 -33.76 10.17 -21.95
C ALA A 981 -34.68 9.07 -21.45
N ALA A 982 -34.89 8.99 -20.13
CA ALA A 982 -35.76 8.00 -19.51
C ALA A 982 -37.19 8.02 -20.07
N GLN A 983 -37.77 6.84 -20.30
CA GLN A 983 -39.16 6.68 -20.78
C GLN A 983 -39.84 5.50 -20.08
N ASP A 984 -41.15 5.61 -19.82
CA ASP A 984 -42.00 4.51 -19.34
C ASP A 984 -41.48 3.71 -18.11
N GLY A 985 -40.60 4.32 -17.29
CA GLY A 985 -40.00 3.71 -16.09
C GLY A 985 -38.62 3.09 -16.32
N GLU A 986 -38.12 3.10 -17.55
CA GLU A 986 -36.75 2.73 -17.93
C GLU A 986 -35.82 3.92 -17.68
N THR A 987 -34.89 3.76 -16.75
CA THR A 987 -33.97 4.81 -16.30
C THR A 987 -32.53 4.47 -16.68
N TRP A 988 -31.65 5.46 -16.65
CA TRP A 988 -30.22 5.24 -16.84
C TRP A 988 -29.67 4.24 -15.82
N GLY A 989 -30.05 4.37 -14.54
CA GLY A 989 -29.67 3.43 -13.48
C GLY A 989 -30.06 1.99 -13.79
N GLY A 990 -31.21 1.76 -14.44
CA GLY A 990 -31.69 0.43 -14.84
C GLY A 990 -31.11 -0.13 -16.15
N LEU A 991 -30.30 0.65 -16.88
CA LEU A 991 -29.68 0.22 -18.13
C LEU A 991 -28.60 -0.84 -17.85
N THR A 992 -28.87 -2.08 -18.26
CA THR A 992 -27.93 -3.22 -18.19
C THR A 992 -27.37 -3.54 -19.57
N ALA A 993 -26.28 -4.30 -19.63
CA ALA A 993 -25.71 -4.78 -20.90
C ALA A 993 -26.72 -5.60 -21.72
N ASP A 994 -27.52 -6.45 -21.06
CA ASP A 994 -28.60 -7.22 -21.69
C ASP A 994 -29.67 -6.33 -22.32
N ASN A 995 -30.11 -5.28 -21.60
CA ASN A 995 -31.13 -4.36 -22.09
C ASN A 995 -30.59 -3.50 -23.25
N LEU A 996 -29.34 -3.05 -23.16
CA LEU A 996 -28.67 -2.33 -24.24
C LEU A 996 -28.57 -3.20 -25.48
N LEU A 997 -28.05 -4.42 -25.34
CA LEU A 997 -27.90 -5.37 -26.44
C LEU A 997 -29.26 -5.70 -27.08
N ALA A 998 -30.31 -5.92 -26.28
CA ALA A 998 -31.64 -6.15 -26.80
C ALA A 998 -32.20 -4.96 -27.58
N ALA A 999 -31.94 -3.73 -27.13
CA ALA A 999 -32.42 -2.51 -27.77
C ALA A 999 -31.76 -2.22 -29.12
N ILE A 1000 -30.46 -2.52 -29.27
CA ILE A 1000 -29.69 -2.22 -30.49
C ILE A 1000 -29.65 -3.37 -31.51
N GLN A 1001 -30.31 -4.50 -31.22
CA GLN A 1001 -30.39 -5.63 -32.15
C GLN A 1001 -31.44 -5.40 -33.24
N ASN A 1002 -31.01 -5.52 -34.51
CA ASN A 1002 -31.89 -5.31 -35.67
C ASN A 1002 -33.11 -6.26 -35.64
N GLY A 1003 -34.29 -5.69 -35.91
CA GLY A 1003 -35.54 -6.47 -35.99
C GLY A 1003 -36.15 -6.84 -34.64
N ASN A 1004 -35.54 -6.43 -33.53
CA ASN A 1004 -36.21 -6.36 -32.24
C ASN A 1004 -37.04 -5.06 -32.16
N SER A 1005 -38.24 -5.12 -31.56
CA SER A 1005 -39.08 -3.92 -31.35
C SER A 1005 -39.10 -3.48 -29.89
N SER A 1006 -38.13 -3.97 -29.11
CA SER A 1006 -37.97 -3.68 -27.70
C SER A 1006 -36.88 -2.63 -27.54
N ASP A 1007 -37.29 -1.36 -27.60
CA ASP A 1007 -36.44 -0.23 -27.24
C ASP A 1007 -36.16 -0.27 -25.72
N TYR A 1008 -35.11 0.42 -25.29
CA TYR A 1008 -34.88 0.76 -23.88
C TYR A 1008 -34.74 2.27 -23.76
N ALA A 1009 -35.67 2.89 -23.06
CA ALA A 1009 -35.86 4.33 -23.00
C ALA A 1009 -35.96 4.93 -24.42
N ASN A 1010 -35.01 5.76 -24.84
CA ASN A 1010 -34.94 6.31 -26.19
C ASN A 1010 -33.87 5.64 -27.09
N ILE A 1011 -33.25 4.55 -26.63
CA ILE A 1011 -32.33 3.71 -27.41
C ILE A 1011 -33.15 2.61 -28.08
N GLY A 1012 -32.99 2.44 -29.39
CA GLY A 1012 -33.71 1.42 -30.14
C GLY A 1012 -32.96 0.94 -31.38
N ASP A 1013 -33.68 0.17 -32.20
CA ASP A 1013 -33.15 -0.39 -33.44
C ASP A 1013 -32.67 0.76 -34.37
N GLY A 1014 -31.39 0.73 -34.73
CA GLY A 1014 -30.73 1.77 -35.52
C GLY A 1014 -30.08 2.91 -34.72
N THR A 1015 -30.15 2.91 -33.38
CA THR A 1015 -29.31 3.82 -32.55
C THR A 1015 -27.84 3.45 -32.66
N LEU A 1016 -27.51 2.17 -32.81
CA LEU A 1016 -26.16 1.67 -33.06
C LEU A 1016 -26.25 0.49 -34.04
N ASP A 1017 -25.56 0.59 -35.17
CA ASP A 1017 -25.50 -0.49 -36.19
C ASP A 1017 -24.05 -0.74 -36.58
N VAL A 1018 -23.66 -1.99 -36.80
CA VAL A 1018 -22.31 -2.32 -37.26
C VAL A 1018 -22.19 -2.07 -38.76
N ALA A 1019 -21.06 -1.51 -39.22
CA ALA A 1019 -20.82 -1.21 -40.62
C ALA A 1019 -20.80 -2.47 -41.49
N ALA A 1020 -21.54 -2.42 -42.60
CA ALA A 1020 -21.62 -3.48 -43.60
C ALA A 1020 -20.27 -3.69 -44.33
N ASN A 1021 -19.49 -4.68 -43.90
CA ASN A 1021 -18.16 -5.02 -44.42
C ASN A 1021 -17.09 -3.95 -44.10
N VAL A 1022 -16.49 -4.06 -42.92
CA VAL A 1022 -15.35 -3.22 -42.53
C VAL A 1022 -14.15 -3.54 -43.43
N ALA A 1023 -13.66 -2.54 -44.16
CA ALA A 1023 -12.61 -2.73 -45.15
C ALA A 1023 -11.28 -3.10 -44.48
N GLY A 1024 -10.63 -4.16 -44.98
CA GLY A 1024 -9.31 -4.57 -44.51
C GLY A 1024 -9.30 -5.31 -43.16
N LEU A 1025 -10.46 -5.48 -42.50
CA LEU A 1025 -10.57 -6.17 -41.22
C LEU A 1025 -9.94 -7.56 -41.25
N VAL A 1026 -9.09 -7.84 -40.28
CA VAL A 1026 -8.56 -9.18 -40.01
C VAL A 1026 -9.60 -9.95 -39.19
N GLY A 1027 -10.10 -11.05 -39.75
CA GLY A 1027 -11.20 -11.80 -39.14
C GLY A 1027 -12.56 -11.17 -39.44
N ASN A 1028 -13.54 -11.44 -38.59
CA ASN A 1028 -14.94 -11.05 -38.80
C ASN A 1028 -15.52 -10.22 -37.63
N THR A 1029 -14.75 -10.04 -36.56
CA THR A 1029 -15.21 -9.41 -35.32
C THR A 1029 -14.89 -7.93 -35.33
N VAL A 1030 -15.86 -7.12 -34.92
CA VAL A 1030 -15.70 -5.69 -34.65
C VAL A 1030 -15.89 -5.47 -33.16
N LYS A 1031 -14.98 -4.71 -32.55
CA LYS A 1031 -15.00 -4.25 -31.18
C LYS A 1031 -15.15 -2.73 -31.18
N SER A 1032 -15.93 -2.22 -30.24
CA SER A 1032 -16.15 -0.79 -30.03
C SER A 1032 -16.55 -0.54 -28.59
N VAL A 1033 -16.29 0.66 -28.11
CA VAL A 1033 -16.76 1.15 -26.80
C VAL A 1033 -17.91 2.14 -27.03
N VAL A 1034 -18.96 2.06 -26.21
CA VAL A 1034 -20.01 3.08 -26.15
C VAL A 1034 -20.16 3.61 -24.72
N MET A 1035 -20.19 4.93 -24.59
CA MET A 1035 -20.38 5.70 -23.37
C MET A 1035 -21.77 6.34 -23.43
N ILE A 1036 -22.65 5.98 -22.51
CA ILE A 1036 -24.05 6.46 -22.48
C ILE A 1036 -24.24 7.36 -21.26
N GLU A 1037 -24.52 8.63 -21.51
CA GLU A 1037 -24.63 9.66 -20.46
C GLU A 1037 -25.90 9.50 -19.62
N ASN A 1038 -25.83 9.89 -18.35
CA ASN A 1038 -26.96 9.97 -17.44
C ASN A 1038 -27.80 11.22 -17.72
N ASP A 1039 -29.11 11.02 -17.91
CA ASP A 1039 -30.06 12.12 -18.20
C ASP A 1039 -30.35 13.04 -17.01
N ASN A 1040 -29.83 12.70 -15.82
CA ASN A 1040 -29.98 13.48 -14.59
C ASN A 1040 -28.63 13.92 -14.00
N ASN A 1041 -27.50 13.65 -14.66
CA ASN A 1041 -26.17 14.07 -14.22
C ASN A 1041 -25.23 14.12 -15.44
N ALA A 1042 -25.04 15.30 -16.00
CA ALA A 1042 -24.19 15.47 -17.18
C ALA A 1042 -22.74 15.08 -16.86
N GLY A 1043 -22.07 14.46 -17.82
CA GLY A 1043 -20.70 13.95 -17.66
C GLY A 1043 -20.56 12.58 -17.01
N GLU A 1044 -21.63 11.99 -16.49
CA GLU A 1044 -21.63 10.63 -15.94
C GLU A 1044 -22.06 9.60 -17.01
N TYR A 1045 -21.15 8.70 -17.37
CA TYR A 1045 -21.34 7.73 -18.45
C TYR A 1045 -21.28 6.29 -17.94
N LYS A 1046 -22.20 5.44 -18.41
CA LYS A 1046 -22.02 3.99 -18.39
C LYS A 1046 -21.23 3.59 -19.63
N VAL A 1047 -20.16 2.84 -19.44
CA VAL A 1047 -19.25 2.44 -20.51
C VAL A 1047 -19.44 0.96 -20.83
N PHE A 1048 -19.72 0.66 -22.10
CA PHE A 1048 -19.94 -0.70 -22.56
C PHE A 1048 -18.94 -1.07 -23.65
N GLU A 1049 -18.35 -2.26 -23.51
CA GLU A 1049 -17.69 -2.94 -24.62
C GLU A 1049 -18.75 -3.63 -25.48
N LEU A 1050 -18.73 -3.40 -26.79
CA LEU A 1050 -19.63 -4.04 -27.75
C LEU A 1050 -18.84 -4.93 -28.71
N THR A 1051 -19.39 -6.10 -29.01
CA THR A 1051 -18.84 -7.01 -30.02
C THR A 1051 -19.87 -7.27 -31.11
N GLY A 1052 -19.48 -7.10 -32.37
CA GLY A 1052 -20.35 -7.31 -33.53
C GLY A 1052 -19.66 -7.98 -34.72
N SER A 1053 -20.43 -8.22 -35.77
CA SER A 1053 -19.93 -8.84 -37.02
C SER A 1053 -19.60 -7.80 -38.09
N GLY A 1054 -18.32 -7.66 -38.41
CA GLY A 1054 -17.82 -6.77 -39.46
C GLY A 1054 -17.99 -7.29 -40.89
N VAL A 1055 -18.64 -8.44 -41.09
CA VAL A 1055 -18.95 -9.02 -42.41
C VAL A 1055 -20.45 -9.26 -42.59
N ASN A 1056 -20.94 -9.01 -43.80
CA ASN A 1056 -22.33 -9.30 -44.15
C ASN A 1056 -22.54 -10.81 -44.36
N ASP A 1057 -22.99 -11.53 -43.34
CA ASP A 1057 -23.61 -12.84 -43.49
C ASP A 1057 -25.15 -12.71 -43.44
N ALA A 1058 -25.86 -13.61 -44.12
CA ALA A 1058 -27.31 -13.59 -44.28
C ALA A 1058 -28.11 -13.80 -42.97
N ASN A 1059 -27.43 -14.04 -41.84
CA ASN A 1059 -28.03 -14.30 -40.53
C ASN A 1059 -27.61 -13.31 -39.42
N THR A 1060 -26.68 -12.37 -39.67
CA THR A 1060 -26.09 -11.45 -38.66
C THR A 1060 -25.69 -10.09 -39.26
N ALA A 1061 -26.38 -9.64 -40.32
CA ALA A 1061 -25.94 -8.46 -41.07
C ALA A 1061 -26.11 -7.19 -40.23
N ASN A 1062 -25.00 -6.50 -39.95
CA ASN A 1062 -24.91 -5.18 -39.32
C ASN A 1062 -25.30 -5.12 -37.82
N GLU A 1063 -25.16 -6.22 -37.08
CA GLU A 1063 -25.62 -6.28 -35.68
C GLU A 1063 -24.48 -6.51 -34.68
N PHE A 1064 -24.67 -5.97 -33.47
CA PHE A 1064 -23.93 -6.36 -32.28
C PHE A 1064 -24.48 -7.68 -31.73
N THR A 1065 -23.56 -8.57 -31.36
CA THR A 1065 -23.87 -9.91 -30.85
C THR A 1065 -23.61 -10.03 -29.35
N ASP A 1066 -22.88 -9.10 -28.76
CA ASP A 1066 -22.51 -9.10 -27.36
C ASP A 1066 -22.31 -7.68 -26.84
N ALA A 1067 -22.60 -7.47 -25.56
CA ALA A 1067 -22.35 -6.24 -24.84
C ALA A 1067 -21.92 -6.57 -23.40
N SER A 1068 -20.92 -5.87 -22.90
CA SER A 1068 -20.47 -5.96 -21.50
C SER A 1068 -20.42 -4.55 -20.90
N LEU A 1069 -20.95 -4.37 -19.69
CA LEU A 1069 -20.71 -3.15 -18.92
C LEU A 1069 -19.30 -3.27 -18.33
N VAL A 1070 -18.42 -2.33 -18.65
CA VAL A 1070 -17.01 -2.34 -18.19
C VAL A 1070 -16.76 -1.28 -17.12
N GLY A 1071 -17.70 -0.36 -16.89
CA GLY A 1071 -17.60 0.58 -15.77
C GLY A 1071 -18.47 1.83 -15.95
N ILE A 1072 -18.30 2.78 -15.03
CA ILE A 1072 -18.91 4.10 -15.03
C ILE A 1072 -17.80 5.14 -14.93
N VAL A 1073 -17.84 6.19 -15.75
CA VAL A 1073 -16.90 7.31 -15.63
C VAL A 1073 -17.66 8.62 -15.51
N ASP A 1074 -17.19 9.50 -14.63
CA ASP A 1074 -17.81 10.80 -14.35
C ASP A 1074 -16.77 11.91 -14.53
N PHE A 1075 -16.94 12.74 -15.56
CA PHE A 1075 -16.09 13.89 -15.86
C PHE A 1075 -16.65 15.20 -15.28
N GLY A 1076 -17.80 15.15 -14.61
CA GLY A 1076 -18.50 16.32 -14.07
C GLY A 1076 -19.22 17.19 -15.10
N ASN A 1077 -18.98 17.02 -16.41
CA ASN A 1077 -19.77 17.64 -17.48
C ASN A 1077 -19.63 16.81 -18.78
N GLU A 1078 -20.53 17.06 -19.74
CA GLU A 1078 -20.62 16.38 -21.03
C GLU A 1078 -19.29 16.43 -21.81
N ILE A 1079 -18.87 15.29 -22.36
CA ILE A 1079 -17.74 15.18 -23.29
C ILE A 1079 -18.19 14.83 -24.73
N ASP A 1080 -17.39 15.27 -25.71
CA ASP A 1080 -17.52 14.87 -27.11
C ASP A 1080 -16.35 13.97 -27.50
N ALA A 1081 -16.59 12.66 -27.63
CA ALA A 1081 -15.52 11.71 -28.00
C ALA A 1081 -14.81 12.07 -29.32
N SER A 1082 -15.45 12.82 -30.23
CA SER A 1082 -14.79 13.26 -31.48
C SER A 1082 -13.78 14.40 -31.27
N ALA A 1083 -13.79 15.03 -30.10
CA ALA A 1083 -12.87 16.08 -29.68
C ALA A 1083 -11.81 15.60 -28.69
N VAL A 1084 -11.99 14.44 -28.05
CA VAL A 1084 -11.07 13.86 -27.05
C VAL A 1084 -9.93 13.07 -27.73
N ASN A 1085 -8.73 13.07 -27.14
CA ASN A 1085 -7.67 12.17 -27.57
C ASN A 1085 -7.92 10.75 -27.06
N LEU A 1086 -7.79 9.77 -27.94
CA LEU A 1086 -8.05 8.37 -27.64
C LEU A 1086 -6.86 7.51 -28.04
N ALA A 1087 -6.55 6.53 -27.21
CA ALA A 1087 -5.63 5.43 -27.52
C ALA A 1087 -6.42 4.15 -27.79
#